data_AF-A0A2A2QY65-F1
#
_entry.id   AF-A0A2A2QY65-F1
#
_cell.length_a   1.000
_cell.length_b   1.000
_cell.length_c   1.000
_cell.angle_alpha   90.00
_cell.angle_beta   90.00
_cell.angle_gamma   90.00
#
_symmetry.space_group_name_H-M   'P 1'
#
loop_
_entity.id
_entity.type
_entity.pdbx_description
1 polymer ?
#
loop_
_entity_poly.entity_id
_entity_poly.type
_entity_poly.pdbx_seq_one_letter_code
_entity_poly.pdbx_strand_id
1 'polypeptide(L)'
;MLATVATLAAGSPAAAAPVLKEESFQHHIGKFNAEDNELYKNAVPNARAWEFLAANIPRFQCPDEDLERTYYFRWWTYRKHLSETPDGWVITEFLPKVPWSGKHNTISCPAGHHFYEGRWLADTTYLDDYAAFWFRKGGNPRLYSFWAADAIHAYYLASGKKDLATGLLDDLVGNYKGWEESRLAPDGLFWQIDDRDGMEVSIGKSGKRATINSYMFGDATAIARIATLAGREDLAAEYRGKAGRLKQLVETRLWDPEAKFFKTLRRSASELVTPKNSRDGSVPKLHWMDPDHRGTLEWVQYTFDTPRSFDSAEVYWAEGGPALAAPASWRLLARRDGEWVPVRHRGGYPVALDTFAKVSFDPVETDAIRLEVRSAKDKSGGILEWRALGGGKNHAPDGKISKSFEIRMGRNNIVGSLNDGEGASQEAGLVGVRELHGFTPWYFNLPGPGKGYEVAWKQLLDPKGFLAPFGPTTAEQRHPDFKVSYEGHRCQWNGPGWPFATAMTLTAMANTLNNYPQEAVSKDDYLKTLTTYARSHRRKLADGREVSWIDENLNPFTGEWIARKRCEEHNAEMLAKGRPDQVLLERGKDYNHSSFCDLVITGLVGLRPRADDVVEVHSLVPDGKWDWFCLDKLPYHGRTLTILWDKTGGKYGRGKGLRVFADGAEIARSETLTHVTAPLPE
;
A
#
# COMPACT_ATOMS: atom_id res chain seq x y z
N MET A 1 -65.26 -33.54 -13.84
CA MET A 1 -64.68 -32.61 -12.85
C MET A 1 -63.23 -32.38 -13.21
N LEU A 2 -62.95 -31.29 -13.91
CA LEU A 2 -61.59 -30.80 -14.19
C LEU A 2 -61.29 -29.73 -13.13
N ALA A 3 -60.30 -29.99 -12.28
CA ALA A 3 -59.85 -29.04 -11.26
C ALA A 3 -58.77 -28.15 -11.87
N THR A 4 -59.11 -26.89 -12.10
CA THR A 4 -58.21 -25.83 -12.53
C THR A 4 -57.31 -25.44 -11.36
N VAL A 5 -56.02 -25.75 -11.43
CA VAL A 5 -55.02 -25.25 -10.49
C VAL A 5 -54.71 -23.80 -10.88
N ALA A 6 -55.14 -22.85 -10.06
CA ALA A 6 -54.75 -21.46 -10.17
C ALA A 6 -53.31 -21.32 -9.66
N THR A 7 -52.38 -21.07 -10.58
CA THR A 7 -51.03 -20.58 -10.25
C THR A 7 -51.15 -19.14 -9.75
N LEU A 8 -51.02 -18.97 -8.43
CA LEU A 8 -50.71 -17.67 -7.84
C LEU A 8 -49.30 -17.30 -8.29
N ALA A 9 -49.19 -16.28 -9.15
CA ALA A 9 -47.92 -15.62 -9.41
C ALA A 9 -47.41 -15.08 -8.06
N ALA A 10 -46.31 -15.65 -7.57
CA ALA A 10 -45.56 -15.07 -6.46
C ALA A 10 -45.04 -13.72 -6.93
N GLY A 11 -45.68 -12.63 -6.52
CA GLY A 11 -45.12 -11.30 -6.65
C GLY A 11 -43.78 -11.26 -5.94
N SER A 12 -42.77 -10.63 -6.55
CA SER A 12 -41.50 -10.36 -5.89
C SER A 12 -41.79 -9.73 -4.52
N PRO A 13 -41.23 -10.26 -3.41
CA PRO A 13 -41.43 -9.66 -2.11
C PRO A 13 -40.98 -8.21 -2.18
N ALA A 14 -41.87 -7.28 -1.78
CA ALA A 14 -41.49 -5.89 -1.63
C ALA A 14 -40.27 -5.84 -0.70
N ALA A 15 -39.20 -5.16 -1.13
CA ALA A 15 -37.96 -5.07 -0.37
C ALA A 15 -38.27 -4.61 1.06
N ALA A 16 -37.87 -5.40 2.06
CA ALA A 16 -38.13 -5.06 3.45
C ALA A 16 -37.52 -3.69 3.79
N ALA A 17 -38.23 -2.91 4.60
CA ALA A 17 -37.72 -1.62 5.04
C ALA A 17 -36.38 -1.79 5.79
N PRO A 18 -35.36 -0.95 5.52
CA PRO A 18 -34.10 -1.00 6.24
C PRO A 18 -34.31 -0.90 7.76
N VAL A 19 -33.46 -1.59 8.52
CA VAL A 19 -33.41 -1.48 9.99
C VAL A 19 -32.90 -0.11 10.40
N LEU A 20 -31.86 0.39 9.73
CA LEU A 20 -31.28 1.69 9.98
C LEU A 20 -31.92 2.75 9.08
N LYS A 21 -32.54 3.76 9.71
CA LYS A 21 -33.16 4.89 8.99
C LYS A 21 -32.10 5.79 8.40
N GLU A 22 -32.23 6.04 7.10
CA GLU A 22 -31.29 6.82 6.29
C GLU A 22 -30.99 8.20 6.90
N GLU A 23 -32.03 8.93 7.31
CA GLU A 23 -31.93 10.31 7.82
C GLU A 23 -31.08 10.40 9.10
N SER A 24 -30.90 9.28 9.81
CA SER A 24 -30.12 9.22 11.06
C SER A 24 -28.65 9.55 10.84
N PHE A 25 -28.13 9.40 9.62
CA PHE A 25 -26.70 9.56 9.33
C PHE A 25 -26.38 10.77 8.42
N GLN A 26 -27.41 11.42 7.88
CA GLN A 26 -27.26 12.62 7.04
C GLN A 26 -26.50 13.74 7.77
N HIS A 27 -26.66 13.84 9.08
CA HIS A 27 -26.02 14.84 9.92
C HIS A 27 -24.48 14.77 9.86
N HIS A 28 -23.90 13.56 9.78
CA HIS A 28 -22.44 13.37 9.63
C HIS A 28 -21.96 14.05 8.35
N ILE A 29 -22.64 13.76 7.24
CA ILE A 29 -22.27 14.28 5.91
C ILE A 29 -22.49 15.80 5.81
N GLY A 30 -23.57 16.30 6.40
CA GLY A 30 -23.81 17.75 6.52
C GLY A 30 -22.69 18.46 7.28
N LYS A 31 -22.22 17.88 8.38
CA LYS A 31 -21.10 18.41 9.16
C LYS A 31 -19.79 18.39 8.37
N PHE A 32 -19.43 17.26 7.75
CA PHE A 32 -18.20 17.16 6.94
C PHE A 32 -18.20 18.18 5.80
N ASN A 33 -19.32 18.33 5.10
CA ASN A 33 -19.46 19.31 4.03
C ASN A 33 -19.30 20.76 4.53
N ALA A 34 -19.80 21.09 5.73
CA ALA A 34 -19.69 22.43 6.30
C ALA A 34 -18.28 22.75 6.82
N GLU A 35 -17.54 21.73 7.25
CA GLU A 35 -16.17 21.85 7.76
C GLU A 35 -15.11 21.78 6.63
N ASP A 36 -15.49 21.27 5.46
CA ASP A 36 -14.59 21.07 4.33
C ASP A 36 -14.48 22.30 3.42
N ASN A 37 -13.23 22.72 3.18
CA ASN A 37 -12.88 23.55 2.05
C ASN A 37 -12.66 22.68 0.80
N GLU A 38 -13.72 22.45 0.01
CA GLU A 38 -13.68 21.55 -1.16
C GLU A 38 -12.88 22.14 -2.34
N LEU A 39 -11.56 22.10 -2.24
CA LEU A 39 -10.64 22.66 -3.25
C LEU A 39 -10.58 21.83 -4.54
N TYR A 40 -10.55 20.50 -4.41
CA TYR A 40 -10.46 19.57 -5.52
C TYR A 40 -11.76 18.78 -5.65
N LYS A 41 -12.33 18.75 -6.86
CA LYS A 41 -13.60 18.08 -7.16
C LYS A 41 -13.39 17.08 -8.28
N ASN A 42 -13.76 15.84 -8.04
CA ASN A 42 -13.97 14.83 -9.08
C ASN A 42 -15.48 14.71 -9.38
N ALA A 43 -15.97 13.51 -9.72
CA ALA A 43 -17.31 13.32 -10.28
C ALA A 43 -18.45 13.67 -9.32
N VAL A 44 -18.26 13.44 -8.01
CA VAL A 44 -19.29 13.67 -6.99
C VAL A 44 -18.82 14.80 -6.05
N PRO A 45 -19.35 16.04 -6.15
CA PRO A 45 -19.00 17.15 -5.26
C PRO A 45 -19.77 17.11 -3.92
N ASN A 46 -19.35 17.90 -2.92
CA ASN A 46 -19.88 17.85 -1.55
C ASN A 46 -21.38 18.10 -1.52
N ALA A 47 -21.86 19.00 -2.40
CA ALA A 47 -23.27 19.31 -2.58
C ALA A 47 -24.13 18.07 -2.93
N ARG A 48 -23.55 17.02 -3.51
CA ARG A 48 -24.21 15.75 -3.85
C ARG A 48 -23.74 14.57 -3.01
N ALA A 49 -22.93 14.82 -1.98
CA ALA A 49 -22.33 13.76 -1.18
C ALA A 49 -23.38 12.86 -0.53
N TRP A 50 -24.41 13.44 0.09
CA TRP A 50 -25.44 12.65 0.76
C TRP A 50 -26.24 11.79 -0.21
N GLU A 51 -26.69 12.36 -1.33
CA GLU A 51 -27.42 11.65 -2.39
C GLU A 51 -26.64 10.42 -2.87
N PHE A 52 -25.35 10.60 -3.17
CA PHE A 52 -24.48 9.51 -3.59
C PHE A 52 -24.33 8.45 -2.50
N LEU A 53 -23.99 8.86 -1.27
CA LEU A 53 -23.68 7.94 -0.18
C LEU A 53 -24.93 7.15 0.24
N ALA A 54 -26.08 7.81 0.39
CA ALA A 54 -27.34 7.18 0.75
C ALA A 54 -27.72 6.01 -0.19
N ALA A 55 -27.39 6.14 -1.48
CA ALA A 55 -27.62 5.14 -2.51
C ALA A 55 -26.56 4.03 -2.57
N ASN A 56 -25.32 4.30 -2.14
CA ASN A 56 -24.19 3.41 -2.45
C ASN A 56 -23.54 2.72 -1.25
N ILE A 57 -23.64 3.25 -0.03
CA ILE A 57 -22.86 2.70 1.10
C ILE A 57 -23.72 1.83 2.02
N PRO A 58 -23.13 0.78 2.63
CA PRO A 58 -23.73 0.13 3.79
C PRO A 58 -23.84 1.14 4.94
N ARG A 59 -24.81 0.92 5.83
CA ARG A 59 -25.08 1.79 6.98
C ARG A 59 -24.60 1.09 8.23
N PHE A 60 -23.89 1.81 9.08
CA PHE A 60 -23.34 1.26 10.31
C PHE A 60 -23.76 2.11 11.51
N GLN A 61 -24.13 1.44 12.59
CA GLN A 61 -24.41 2.06 13.89
C GLN A 61 -23.79 1.23 15.02
N CYS A 62 -23.12 1.90 15.95
CA CYS A 62 -22.54 1.26 17.14
C CYS A 62 -22.49 2.24 18.33
N PRO A 63 -22.22 1.77 19.57
CA PRO A 63 -22.17 2.63 20.74
C PRO A 63 -20.90 3.50 20.84
N ASP A 64 -19.91 3.31 19.97
CA ASP A 64 -18.71 4.15 19.91
C ASP A 64 -18.87 5.21 18.80
N GLU A 65 -19.17 6.45 19.22
CA GLU A 65 -19.43 7.57 18.32
C GLU A 65 -18.23 7.91 17.41
N ASP A 66 -17.01 7.59 17.83
CA ASP A 66 -15.82 7.87 17.02
C ASP A 66 -15.66 6.86 15.90
N LEU A 67 -15.94 5.59 16.16
CA LEU A 67 -16.00 4.56 15.13
C LEU A 67 -17.11 4.85 14.12
N GLU A 68 -18.31 5.20 14.60
CA GLU A 68 -19.43 5.55 13.72
C GLU A 68 -19.10 6.79 12.86
N ARG A 69 -18.63 7.89 13.48
CA ARG A 69 -18.24 9.11 12.75
C ARG A 69 -17.17 8.82 11.71
N THR A 70 -16.15 8.01 12.05
CA THR A 70 -15.06 7.68 11.12
C THR A 70 -15.55 6.80 9.98
N TYR A 71 -16.49 5.88 10.21
CA TYR A 71 -17.10 5.07 9.16
C TYR A 71 -17.75 5.94 8.07
N TYR A 72 -18.58 6.91 8.47
CA TYR A 72 -19.22 7.84 7.52
C TYR A 72 -18.23 8.82 6.90
N PHE A 73 -17.23 9.29 7.66
CA PHE A 73 -16.17 10.16 7.13
C PHE A 73 -15.37 9.46 6.04
N ARG A 74 -15.03 8.19 6.24
CA ARG A 74 -14.22 7.40 5.30
C ARG A 74 -14.93 7.11 4.00
N TRP A 75 -16.22 6.85 4.04
CA TRP A 75 -17.04 6.77 2.83
C TRP A 75 -17.17 8.12 2.11
N TRP A 76 -17.34 9.20 2.86
CA TRP A 76 -17.38 10.57 2.32
C TRP A 76 -16.07 10.96 1.63
N THR A 77 -14.93 10.57 2.20
CA THR A 77 -13.60 10.73 1.60
C THR A 77 -13.46 9.86 0.36
N TYR A 78 -13.76 8.55 0.42
CA TYR A 78 -13.61 7.63 -0.71
C TYR A 78 -14.35 8.11 -1.96
N ARG A 79 -15.59 8.59 -1.80
CA ARG A 79 -16.41 9.23 -2.85
C ARG A 79 -15.63 10.30 -3.61
N LYS A 80 -14.86 11.16 -2.94
CA LYS A 80 -14.11 12.25 -3.59
C LYS A 80 -13.09 11.73 -4.61
N HIS A 81 -12.67 10.48 -4.49
CA HIS A 81 -11.66 9.87 -5.36
C HIS A 81 -12.23 9.18 -6.59
N LEU A 82 -13.56 9.04 -6.69
CA LEU A 82 -14.23 8.56 -7.88
C LEU A 82 -14.11 9.58 -9.01
N SER A 83 -13.39 9.22 -10.04
CA SER A 83 -13.12 10.07 -11.21
C SER A 83 -13.64 9.38 -12.46
N GLU A 84 -14.52 10.06 -13.20
CA GLU A 84 -15.01 9.60 -14.49
C GLU A 84 -14.03 10.00 -15.58
N THR A 85 -13.65 9.07 -16.44
CA THR A 85 -12.64 9.28 -17.49
C THR A 85 -13.10 8.70 -18.83
N PRO A 86 -12.47 9.06 -19.96
CA PRO A 86 -12.74 8.41 -21.25
C PRO A 86 -12.49 6.90 -21.28
N ASP A 87 -11.79 6.36 -20.27
CA ASP A 87 -11.46 4.94 -20.14
C ASP A 87 -12.31 4.23 -19.07
N GLY A 88 -13.40 4.85 -18.61
CA GLY A 88 -14.25 4.38 -17.52
C GLY A 88 -13.92 5.04 -16.19
N TRP A 89 -14.56 4.56 -15.12
CA TRP A 89 -14.30 5.02 -13.76
C TRP A 89 -12.92 4.60 -13.26
N VAL A 90 -12.23 5.54 -12.60
CA VAL A 90 -10.99 5.27 -11.87
C VAL A 90 -11.06 5.83 -10.45
N ILE A 91 -10.23 5.26 -9.56
CA ILE A 91 -10.09 5.71 -8.19
C ILE A 91 -8.70 6.33 -8.01
N THR A 92 -8.67 7.57 -7.53
CA THR A 92 -7.41 8.30 -7.30
C THR A 92 -6.87 8.08 -5.89
N GLU A 93 -5.57 8.30 -5.70
CA GLU A 93 -4.91 8.32 -4.38
C GLU A 93 -4.86 9.76 -3.82
N PHE A 94 -4.33 10.69 -4.62
CA PHE A 94 -4.34 12.12 -4.35
C PHE A 94 -5.47 12.79 -5.14
N LEU A 95 -6.15 13.75 -4.51
CA LEU A 95 -7.09 14.62 -5.22
C LEU A 95 -6.39 15.58 -6.20
N PRO A 96 -5.32 16.31 -5.81
CA PRO A 96 -4.55 17.07 -6.79
C PRO A 96 -3.79 16.16 -7.75
N LYS A 97 -3.55 16.67 -8.96
CA LYS A 97 -2.64 16.03 -9.90
C LYS A 97 -1.22 16.04 -9.35
N VAL A 98 -0.57 14.89 -9.38
CA VAL A 98 0.81 14.73 -8.91
C VAL A 98 1.73 14.22 -10.03
N PRO A 99 2.99 14.69 -10.13
CA PRO A 99 3.81 14.46 -11.32
C PRO A 99 4.26 13.01 -11.51
N TRP A 100 4.12 12.15 -10.50
CA TRP A 100 4.49 10.73 -10.53
C TRP A 100 3.29 9.80 -10.77
N SER A 101 2.07 10.34 -10.87
CA SER A 101 0.89 9.52 -11.15
C SER A 101 0.95 8.95 -12.57
N GLY A 102 0.31 7.79 -12.77
CA GLY A 102 0.01 7.27 -14.08
C GLY A 102 -1.10 8.04 -14.79
N LYS A 103 -1.65 7.39 -15.83
CA LYS A 103 -2.80 7.89 -16.60
C LYS A 103 -3.96 8.23 -15.65
N HIS A 104 -4.67 9.33 -15.92
CA HIS A 104 -5.83 9.79 -15.13
C HIS A 104 -5.55 10.01 -13.63
N ASN A 105 -4.32 10.40 -13.28
CA ASN A 105 -3.88 10.61 -11.90
C ASN A 105 -3.95 9.33 -11.01
N THR A 106 -3.92 8.15 -11.63
CA THR A 106 -3.96 6.86 -10.91
C THR A 106 -2.59 6.45 -10.39
N ILE A 107 -2.55 5.84 -9.22
CA ILE A 107 -1.33 5.31 -8.59
C ILE A 107 -1.65 3.91 -8.07
N SER A 108 -0.82 2.92 -8.41
CA SER A 108 -1.10 1.52 -8.07
C SER A 108 -0.83 1.17 -6.60
N CYS A 109 -0.10 2.02 -5.88
CA CYS A 109 0.33 1.77 -4.49
C CYS A 109 -0.84 1.38 -3.56
N PRO A 110 -1.91 2.20 -3.44
CA PRO A 110 -3.07 1.84 -2.64
C PRO A 110 -4.18 1.10 -3.41
N ALA A 111 -3.97 0.70 -4.66
CA ALA A 111 -5.05 0.14 -5.48
C ALA A 111 -5.70 -1.08 -4.82
N GLY A 112 -4.91 -1.93 -4.14
CA GLY A 112 -5.44 -3.04 -3.35
C GLY A 112 -6.37 -2.58 -2.21
N HIS A 113 -5.99 -1.51 -1.49
CA HIS A 113 -6.87 -0.90 -0.49
C HIS A 113 -8.13 -0.30 -1.12
N HIS A 114 -8.03 0.30 -2.31
CA HIS A 114 -9.19 0.87 -3.01
C HIS A 114 -10.23 -0.19 -3.34
N PHE A 115 -9.80 -1.37 -3.81
CA PHE A 115 -10.69 -2.50 -4.07
C PHE A 115 -11.30 -3.06 -2.78
N TYR A 116 -10.49 -3.26 -1.73
CA TYR A 116 -10.97 -3.76 -0.44
C TYR A 116 -11.99 -2.82 0.22
N GLU A 117 -11.80 -1.50 0.12
CA GLU A 117 -12.78 -0.53 0.62
C GLU A 117 -14.00 -0.45 -0.30
N GLY A 118 -13.79 -0.30 -1.62
CA GLY A 118 -14.85 -0.02 -2.59
C GLY A 118 -15.76 -1.19 -2.96
N ARG A 119 -15.35 -2.43 -2.68
CA ARG A 119 -16.15 -3.64 -2.99
C ARG A 119 -17.51 -3.67 -2.30
N TRP A 120 -17.73 -2.77 -1.35
CA TRP A 120 -18.98 -2.63 -0.60
C TRP A 120 -19.91 -1.55 -1.16
N LEU A 121 -19.53 -0.85 -2.24
CA LEU A 121 -20.44 0.05 -2.94
C LEU A 121 -21.54 -0.75 -3.66
N ALA A 122 -22.78 -0.26 -3.58
CA ALA A 122 -23.92 -0.90 -4.21
C ALA A 122 -23.86 -0.86 -5.75
N ASP A 123 -23.43 0.25 -6.34
CA ASP A 123 -23.15 0.33 -7.77
C ASP A 123 -21.76 -0.23 -8.08
N THR A 124 -21.75 -1.37 -8.78
CA THR A 124 -20.52 -2.09 -9.11
C THR A 124 -19.72 -1.45 -10.23
N THR A 125 -20.32 -0.53 -11.01
CA THR A 125 -19.71 0.06 -12.21
C THR A 125 -18.36 0.70 -11.90
N TYR A 126 -18.23 1.33 -10.73
CA TYR A 126 -16.98 1.98 -10.30
C TYR A 126 -15.80 1.01 -10.26
N LEU A 127 -15.99 -0.19 -9.70
CA LEU A 127 -14.93 -1.18 -9.55
C LEU A 127 -14.81 -2.08 -10.78
N ASP A 128 -15.90 -2.35 -11.49
CA ASP A 128 -15.92 -3.06 -12.77
C ASP A 128 -14.99 -2.34 -13.78
N ASP A 129 -15.19 -1.02 -13.95
CA ASP A 129 -14.35 -0.20 -14.83
C ASP A 129 -12.91 -0.08 -14.31
N TYR A 130 -12.72 0.13 -13.01
CA TYR A 130 -11.39 0.28 -12.43
C TYR A 130 -10.55 -0.99 -12.56
N ALA A 131 -11.16 -2.17 -12.43
CA ALA A 131 -10.50 -3.45 -12.68
C ALA A 131 -10.05 -3.58 -14.14
N ALA A 132 -10.91 -3.22 -15.10
CA ALA A 132 -10.55 -3.21 -16.51
C ALA A 132 -9.47 -2.16 -16.85
N PHE A 133 -9.50 -1.00 -16.19
CA PHE A 133 -8.59 0.10 -16.44
C PHE A 133 -7.12 -0.30 -16.28
N TRP A 134 -6.81 -0.99 -15.17
CA TRP A 134 -5.44 -1.38 -14.82
C TRP A 134 -4.76 -2.23 -15.88
N PHE A 135 -5.51 -3.09 -16.57
CA PHE A 135 -4.92 -4.07 -17.48
C PHE A 135 -5.20 -3.80 -18.96
N ARG A 136 -6.33 -3.16 -19.27
CA ARG A 136 -6.82 -3.02 -20.66
C ARG A 136 -6.92 -1.57 -21.14
N LYS A 137 -6.76 -0.58 -20.26
CA LYS A 137 -6.95 0.85 -20.60
C LYS A 137 -5.76 1.75 -20.26
N GLY A 138 -4.58 1.15 -20.06
CA GLY A 138 -3.33 1.88 -19.88
C GLY A 138 -3.01 2.30 -18.45
N GLY A 139 -3.62 1.65 -17.45
CA GLY A 139 -3.10 1.68 -16.09
C GLY A 139 -1.71 1.05 -16.00
N ASN A 140 -0.98 1.38 -14.94
CA ASN A 140 0.36 0.85 -14.68
C ASN A 140 0.38 0.05 -13.36
N PRO A 141 -0.06 -1.22 -13.36
CA PRO A 141 -0.24 -2.01 -12.14
C PRO A 141 1.08 -2.41 -11.47
N ARG A 142 2.24 -2.11 -12.11
CA ARG A 142 3.57 -2.44 -11.58
C ARG A 142 4.42 -1.21 -11.25
N LEU A 143 3.81 -0.02 -11.23
CA LEU A 143 4.50 1.21 -10.81
C LEU A 143 4.93 1.15 -9.33
N TYR A 144 4.05 0.56 -8.52
CA TYR A 144 4.25 0.18 -7.13
C TYR A 144 3.77 -1.25 -6.94
N SER A 145 4.24 -1.93 -5.90
CA SER A 145 3.71 -3.21 -5.45
C SER A 145 2.20 -3.14 -5.25
N PHE A 146 1.48 -4.05 -5.90
CA PHE A 146 0.02 -4.09 -5.91
C PHE A 146 -0.45 -5.55 -6.01
N TRP A 147 -1.17 -6.03 -4.99
CA TRP A 147 -1.75 -7.39 -4.93
C TRP A 147 -3.03 -7.51 -5.77
N ALA A 148 -2.90 -7.31 -7.07
CA ALA A 148 -4.05 -7.05 -7.94
C ALA A 148 -4.99 -8.24 -8.09
N ALA A 149 -4.46 -9.45 -8.20
CA ALA A 149 -5.29 -10.65 -8.38
C ALA A 149 -6.02 -10.99 -7.08
N ASP A 150 -5.36 -10.84 -5.93
CA ASP A 150 -6.01 -11.00 -4.63
C ASP A 150 -7.12 -9.96 -4.42
N ALA A 151 -6.87 -8.69 -4.74
CA ALA A 151 -7.87 -7.62 -4.66
C ALA A 151 -9.09 -7.87 -5.57
N ILE A 152 -8.89 -8.30 -6.82
CA ILE A 152 -9.97 -8.61 -7.76
C ILE A 152 -10.74 -9.87 -7.32
N HIS A 153 -10.05 -10.89 -6.83
CA HIS A 153 -10.70 -12.05 -6.26
C HIS A 153 -11.53 -11.65 -5.02
N ALA A 154 -11.00 -10.83 -4.13
CA ALA A 154 -11.69 -10.31 -2.95
C ALA A 154 -12.91 -9.45 -3.31
N TYR A 155 -12.88 -8.76 -4.45
CA TYR A 155 -14.04 -8.06 -5.01
C TYR A 155 -15.10 -9.05 -5.51
N TYR A 156 -14.70 -10.12 -6.21
CA TYR A 156 -15.60 -11.20 -6.60
C TYR A 156 -16.28 -11.84 -5.39
N LEU A 157 -15.54 -12.13 -4.29
CA LEU A 157 -16.12 -12.73 -3.09
C LEU A 157 -17.19 -11.85 -2.42
N ALA A 158 -17.20 -10.54 -2.66
CA ALA A 158 -18.24 -9.64 -2.14
C ALA A 158 -19.38 -9.45 -3.16
N SER A 159 -19.06 -9.23 -4.43
CA SER A 159 -20.02 -8.84 -5.46
C SER A 159 -20.71 -10.01 -6.18
N GLY A 160 -20.11 -11.20 -6.16
CA GLY A 160 -20.53 -12.34 -6.99
C GLY A 160 -20.15 -12.20 -8.47
N LYS A 161 -19.35 -11.20 -8.86
CA LYS A 161 -18.95 -10.90 -10.26
C LYS A 161 -17.92 -11.90 -10.82
N LYS A 162 -18.34 -13.17 -10.94
CA LYS A 162 -17.50 -14.26 -11.45
C LYS A 162 -16.93 -13.94 -12.83
N ASP A 163 -17.76 -13.45 -13.75
CA ASP A 163 -17.36 -13.19 -15.15
C ASP A 163 -16.29 -12.11 -15.29
N LEU A 164 -16.30 -11.09 -14.41
CA LEU A 164 -15.23 -10.09 -14.37
C LEU A 164 -13.90 -10.73 -13.96
N ALA A 165 -13.90 -11.50 -12.87
CA ALA A 165 -12.70 -12.12 -12.34
C ALA A 165 -12.12 -13.16 -13.31
N THR A 166 -12.94 -14.08 -13.83
CA THR A 166 -12.51 -15.08 -14.81
C THR A 166 -12.14 -14.43 -16.15
N GLY A 167 -12.86 -13.38 -16.55
CA GLY A 167 -12.56 -12.63 -17.76
C GLY A 167 -11.21 -11.91 -17.74
N LEU A 168 -10.71 -11.52 -16.56
CA LEU A 168 -9.38 -10.90 -16.37
C LEU A 168 -8.26 -11.91 -16.10
N LEU A 169 -8.54 -13.21 -16.03
CA LEU A 169 -7.56 -14.22 -15.60
C LEU A 169 -6.24 -14.17 -16.38
N ASP A 170 -6.29 -14.07 -17.71
CA ASP A 170 -5.08 -14.00 -18.53
C ASP A 170 -4.28 -12.70 -18.30
N ASP A 171 -4.96 -11.58 -18.06
CA ASP A 171 -4.32 -10.30 -17.71
C ASP A 171 -3.60 -10.40 -16.36
N LEU A 172 -4.22 -11.06 -15.37
CA LEU A 172 -3.65 -11.28 -14.04
C LEU A 172 -2.45 -12.22 -14.09
N VAL A 173 -2.53 -13.29 -14.86
CA VAL A 173 -1.40 -14.19 -15.16
C VAL A 173 -0.26 -13.42 -15.82
N GLY A 174 -0.57 -12.59 -16.82
CA GLY A 174 0.42 -11.73 -17.49
C GLY A 174 1.09 -10.74 -16.54
N ASN A 175 0.32 -10.12 -15.64
CA ASN A 175 0.86 -9.23 -14.62
C ASN A 175 1.80 -9.95 -13.64
N TYR A 176 1.41 -11.13 -13.16
CA TYR A 176 2.23 -11.96 -12.28
C TYR A 176 3.56 -12.33 -12.93
N LYS A 177 3.52 -12.78 -14.20
CA LYS A 177 4.73 -13.09 -14.97
C LYS A 177 5.62 -11.85 -15.14
N GLY A 178 5.03 -10.68 -15.38
CA GLY A 178 5.78 -9.42 -15.42
C GLY A 178 6.50 -9.08 -14.11
N TRP A 179 5.92 -9.42 -12.95
CA TRP A 179 6.61 -9.35 -11.66
C TRP A 179 7.73 -10.40 -11.54
N GLU A 180 7.50 -11.63 -12.00
CA GLU A 180 8.55 -12.67 -12.01
C GLU A 180 9.76 -12.20 -12.84
N GLU A 181 9.54 -11.68 -14.04
CA GLU A 181 10.59 -11.20 -14.96
C GLU A 181 11.37 -9.98 -14.46
N SER A 182 10.85 -9.24 -13.47
CA SER A 182 11.45 -7.99 -13.00
C SER A 182 11.96 -8.07 -11.57
N ARG A 183 11.35 -8.90 -10.72
CA ARG A 183 11.55 -8.89 -9.26
C ARG A 183 11.82 -10.26 -8.66
N LEU A 184 11.67 -11.38 -9.38
CA LEU A 184 11.99 -12.71 -8.83
C LEU A 184 13.50 -12.92 -8.80
N ALA A 185 14.06 -13.17 -7.62
CA ALA A 185 15.46 -13.53 -7.45
C ALA A 185 15.69 -15.02 -7.76
N PRO A 186 16.92 -15.44 -8.09
CA PRO A 186 17.24 -16.85 -8.38
C PRO A 186 16.90 -17.84 -7.24
N ASP A 187 16.88 -17.37 -5.98
CA ASP A 187 16.47 -18.21 -4.85
C ASP A 187 14.95 -18.38 -4.72
N GLY A 188 14.16 -17.65 -5.52
CA GLY A 188 12.72 -17.74 -5.61
C GLY A 188 11.94 -16.76 -4.73
N LEU A 189 12.62 -15.88 -3.98
CA LEU A 189 11.98 -14.75 -3.32
C LEU A 189 11.89 -13.55 -4.27
N PHE A 190 10.83 -12.77 -4.14
CA PHE A 190 10.73 -11.46 -4.79
C PHE A 190 11.52 -10.42 -4.00
N TRP A 191 12.22 -9.53 -4.70
CA TRP A 191 12.82 -8.34 -4.11
C TRP A 191 12.07 -7.08 -4.54
N GLN A 192 12.12 -6.06 -3.70
CA GLN A 192 11.51 -4.77 -4.00
C GLN A 192 12.28 -3.63 -3.36
N ILE A 193 12.13 -2.47 -3.96
CA ILE A 193 12.64 -1.20 -3.45
C ILE A 193 11.61 -0.65 -2.47
N ASP A 194 12.03 -0.23 -1.28
CA ASP A 194 11.09 0.22 -0.24
C ASP A 194 10.14 1.33 -0.71
N ASP A 195 10.65 2.31 -1.47
CA ASP A 195 9.86 3.32 -2.15
C ASP A 195 8.83 2.75 -3.13
N ARG A 196 9.13 1.64 -3.82
CA ARG A 196 8.20 0.97 -4.74
C ARG A 196 7.19 0.07 -4.01
N ASP A 197 7.33 -0.13 -2.71
CA ASP A 197 6.23 -0.55 -1.83
C ASP A 197 5.40 0.65 -1.31
N GLY A 198 5.77 1.88 -1.68
CA GLY A 198 5.23 3.10 -1.10
C GLY A 198 5.75 3.38 0.31
N MET A 199 6.89 2.81 0.68
CA MET A 199 7.43 2.76 2.05
C MET A 199 8.85 3.35 2.17
N GLU A 200 9.12 4.45 1.48
CA GLU A 200 10.45 5.07 1.42
C GLU A 200 11.01 5.48 2.80
N VAL A 201 12.34 5.43 2.95
CA VAL A 201 13.03 5.73 4.22
C VAL A 201 12.69 4.68 5.28
N SER A 202 12.40 3.44 4.86
CA SER A 202 12.22 2.30 5.76
C SER A 202 13.59 1.89 6.34
N ILE A 203 13.64 1.50 7.62
CA ILE A 203 14.89 1.03 8.26
C ILE A 203 15.36 -0.27 7.59
N GLY A 204 14.41 -1.12 7.21
CA GLY A 204 14.66 -2.38 6.48
C GLY A 204 15.16 -2.18 5.06
N LYS A 205 14.99 -0.98 4.48
CA LYS A 205 15.38 -0.61 3.10
C LYS A 205 14.83 -1.58 2.03
N SER A 206 15.38 -1.47 0.83
CA SER A 206 15.19 -2.37 -0.31
C SER A 206 15.71 -3.78 -0.02
N GLY A 207 15.02 -4.80 -0.51
CA GLY A 207 15.41 -6.19 -0.31
C GLY A 207 14.30 -7.19 -0.61
N LYS A 208 14.46 -8.43 -0.14
CA LYS A 208 13.41 -9.45 -0.13
C LYS A 208 12.51 -9.19 1.06
N ARG A 209 11.53 -8.31 0.86
CA ARG A 209 10.66 -7.77 1.91
C ARG A 209 9.45 -8.67 2.15
N ALA A 210 8.92 -8.65 3.37
CA ALA A 210 7.70 -9.38 3.73
C ALA A 210 6.47 -8.88 2.96
N THR A 211 6.48 -7.63 2.49
CA THR A 211 5.48 -7.02 1.60
C THR A 211 5.32 -7.80 0.29
N ILE A 212 6.21 -7.60 -0.68
CA ILE A 212 6.07 -8.13 -2.05
C ILE A 212 5.96 -9.65 -2.08
N ASN A 213 6.64 -10.37 -1.19
CA ASN A 213 6.54 -11.83 -1.14
C ASN A 213 5.15 -12.28 -0.68
N SER A 214 4.53 -11.55 0.24
CA SER A 214 3.16 -11.83 0.67
C SER A 214 2.14 -11.42 -0.40
N TYR A 215 2.37 -10.30 -1.10
CA TYR A 215 1.53 -9.87 -2.23
C TYR A 215 1.54 -10.91 -3.35
N MET A 216 2.72 -11.39 -3.75
CA MET A 216 2.87 -12.41 -4.78
C MET A 216 2.36 -13.78 -4.32
N PHE A 217 2.35 -14.07 -3.02
CA PHE A 217 1.66 -15.25 -2.48
C PHE A 217 0.14 -15.10 -2.59
N GLY A 218 -0.40 -13.94 -2.21
CA GLY A 218 -1.82 -13.59 -2.34
C GLY A 218 -2.29 -13.69 -3.78
N ASP A 219 -1.59 -13.03 -4.70
CA ASP A 219 -1.90 -13.05 -6.12
C ASP A 219 -1.83 -14.46 -6.71
N ALA A 220 -0.83 -15.28 -6.33
CA ALA A 220 -0.77 -16.66 -6.80
C ALA A 220 -1.94 -17.50 -6.29
N THR A 221 -2.31 -17.32 -5.02
CA THR A 221 -3.46 -18.00 -4.43
C THR A 221 -4.76 -17.59 -5.11
N ALA A 222 -4.92 -16.30 -5.41
CA ALA A 222 -6.08 -15.75 -6.09
C ALA A 222 -6.18 -16.20 -7.54
N ILE A 223 -5.08 -16.15 -8.30
CA ILE A 223 -5.03 -16.66 -9.68
C ILE A 223 -5.41 -18.14 -9.71
N ALA A 224 -4.91 -18.95 -8.77
CA ALA A 224 -5.29 -20.35 -8.70
C ALA A 224 -6.80 -20.55 -8.46
N ARG A 225 -7.41 -19.75 -7.58
CA ARG A 225 -8.87 -19.79 -7.32
C ARG A 225 -9.67 -19.35 -8.55
N ILE A 226 -9.28 -18.24 -9.19
CA ILE A 226 -9.92 -17.75 -10.41
C ILE A 226 -9.77 -18.76 -11.56
N ALA A 227 -8.61 -19.41 -11.69
CA ALA A 227 -8.38 -20.46 -12.67
C ALA A 227 -9.32 -21.66 -12.46
N THR A 228 -9.51 -22.11 -11.23
CA THR A 228 -10.53 -23.13 -10.90
C THR A 228 -11.94 -22.67 -11.26
N LEU A 229 -12.31 -21.42 -10.94
CA LEU A 229 -13.61 -20.85 -11.31
C LEU A 229 -13.83 -20.81 -12.84
N ALA A 230 -12.74 -20.66 -13.60
CA ALA A 230 -12.72 -20.68 -15.07
C ALA A 230 -12.56 -22.08 -15.67
N GLY A 231 -12.50 -23.15 -14.87
CA GLY A 231 -12.29 -24.53 -15.33
C GLY A 231 -10.89 -24.84 -15.86
N ARG A 232 -9.88 -24.02 -15.53
CA ARG A 232 -8.48 -24.16 -15.97
C ARG A 232 -7.61 -24.78 -14.87
N GLU A 233 -7.85 -26.05 -14.55
CA GLU A 233 -7.18 -26.73 -13.43
C GLU A 233 -5.66 -26.84 -13.57
N ASP A 234 -5.10 -26.98 -14.77
CA ASP A 234 -3.65 -27.00 -14.97
C ASP A 234 -2.99 -25.68 -14.53
N LEU A 235 -3.60 -24.55 -14.89
CA LEU A 235 -3.18 -23.23 -14.47
C LEU A 235 -3.37 -23.06 -12.95
N ALA A 236 -4.48 -23.58 -12.40
CA ALA A 236 -4.71 -23.55 -10.97
C ALA A 236 -3.63 -24.32 -10.20
N ALA A 237 -3.23 -25.50 -10.69
CA ALA A 237 -2.16 -26.30 -10.12
C ALA A 237 -0.80 -25.59 -10.20
N GLU A 238 -0.46 -24.96 -11.33
CA GLU A 238 0.76 -24.15 -11.47
C GLU A 238 0.84 -23.08 -10.37
N TYR A 239 -0.22 -22.29 -10.23
CA TYR A 239 -0.23 -21.15 -9.30
C TYR A 239 -0.36 -21.59 -7.82
N ARG A 240 -1.03 -22.71 -7.52
CA ARG A 240 -0.93 -23.36 -6.20
C ARG A 240 0.51 -23.74 -5.87
N GLY A 241 1.26 -24.26 -6.85
CA GLY A 241 2.68 -24.57 -6.71
C GLY A 241 3.53 -23.33 -6.40
N LYS A 242 3.31 -22.22 -7.13
CA LYS A 242 3.99 -20.94 -6.89
C LYS A 242 3.69 -20.39 -5.49
N ALA A 243 2.42 -20.39 -5.07
CA ALA A 243 2.02 -19.98 -3.73
C ALA A 243 2.67 -20.87 -2.65
N GLY A 244 2.68 -22.19 -2.84
CA GLY A 244 3.32 -23.14 -1.92
C GLY A 244 4.82 -22.87 -1.75
N ARG A 245 5.53 -22.61 -2.85
CA ARG A 245 6.95 -22.25 -2.82
C ARG A 245 7.19 -20.94 -2.07
N LEU A 246 6.41 -19.90 -2.35
CA LEU A 246 6.54 -18.61 -1.65
C LEU A 246 6.26 -18.73 -0.17
N LYS A 247 5.23 -19.48 0.23
CA LYS A 247 4.94 -19.77 1.63
C LYS A 247 6.15 -20.38 2.33
N GLN A 248 6.72 -21.44 1.76
CA GLN A 248 7.90 -22.09 2.31
C GLN A 248 9.08 -21.11 2.45
N LEU A 249 9.34 -20.30 1.41
CA LEU A 249 10.45 -19.35 1.42
C LEU A 249 10.26 -18.23 2.45
N VAL A 250 9.06 -17.66 2.55
CA VAL A 250 8.77 -16.62 3.57
C VAL A 250 8.93 -17.19 4.98
N GLU A 251 8.38 -18.37 5.25
CA GLU A 251 8.47 -19.05 6.56
C GLU A 251 9.89 -19.45 6.97
N THR A 252 10.75 -19.78 6.00
CA THR A 252 12.10 -20.30 6.27
C THR A 252 13.22 -19.26 6.10
N ARG A 253 12.99 -18.22 5.31
CA ARG A 253 14.03 -17.23 4.94
C ARG A 253 13.74 -15.83 5.44
N LEU A 254 12.47 -15.47 5.66
CA LEU A 254 12.09 -14.14 6.18
C LEU A 254 11.74 -14.18 7.67
N TRP A 255 11.49 -15.35 8.25
CA TRP A 255 11.29 -15.50 9.68
C TRP A 255 12.61 -15.49 10.44
N ASP A 256 12.72 -14.59 11.40
CA ASP A 256 13.82 -14.55 12.36
C ASP A 256 13.41 -15.31 13.64
N PRO A 257 14.01 -16.47 13.95
CA PRO A 257 13.63 -17.27 15.12
C PRO A 257 14.04 -16.63 16.45
N GLU A 258 15.06 -15.77 16.47
CA GLU A 258 15.50 -15.05 17.66
C GLU A 258 14.59 -13.85 17.92
N ALA A 259 14.35 -13.04 16.88
CA ALA A 259 13.44 -11.91 16.98
C ALA A 259 11.97 -12.33 17.05
N LYS A 260 11.66 -13.57 16.66
CA LYS A 260 10.31 -14.14 16.50
C LYS A 260 9.42 -13.24 15.64
N PHE A 261 9.94 -12.86 14.47
CA PHE A 261 9.30 -11.87 13.61
C PHE A 261 9.70 -12.04 12.13
N PHE A 262 8.81 -11.70 11.20
CA PHE A 262 9.14 -11.66 9.77
C PHE A 262 9.85 -10.34 9.43
N LYS A 263 11.03 -10.44 8.81
CA LYS A 263 11.92 -9.30 8.58
C LYS A 263 12.42 -9.27 7.14
N THR A 264 12.84 -8.10 6.68
CA THR A 264 13.44 -7.94 5.35
C THR A 264 14.75 -8.71 5.27
N LEU A 265 14.92 -9.51 4.22
CA LEU A 265 16.18 -10.16 3.88
C LEU A 265 16.94 -9.31 2.86
N ARG A 266 18.20 -9.01 3.16
CA ARG A 266 19.11 -8.34 2.21
C ARG A 266 19.34 -9.22 0.99
N ARG A 267 19.46 -8.58 -0.17
CA ARG A 267 19.95 -9.22 -1.40
C ARG A 267 21.44 -9.52 -1.23
N SER A 268 21.96 -10.50 -1.96
CA SER A 268 23.42 -10.66 -2.07
C SER A 268 23.98 -9.71 -3.12
N ALA A 269 25.29 -9.42 -3.05
CA ALA A 269 25.98 -8.67 -4.11
C ALA A 269 25.95 -9.38 -5.48
N SER A 270 25.75 -10.71 -5.53
CA SER A 270 25.57 -11.46 -6.78
C SER A 270 24.16 -11.36 -7.36
N GLU A 271 23.19 -10.87 -6.59
CA GLU A 271 21.80 -10.71 -7.00
C GLU A 271 21.50 -9.33 -7.59
N LEU A 272 22.50 -8.47 -7.77
CA LEU A 272 22.34 -7.14 -8.35
C LEU A 272 21.74 -7.24 -9.75
N VAL A 273 20.63 -6.53 -9.97
CA VAL A 273 19.96 -6.51 -11.27
C VAL A 273 20.82 -5.66 -12.19
N THR A 274 21.26 -6.21 -13.31
CA THR A 274 21.85 -5.36 -14.36
C THR A 274 20.70 -4.76 -15.16
N PRO A 275 20.65 -3.43 -15.39
CA PRO A 275 19.63 -2.80 -16.22
C PRO A 275 19.51 -3.51 -17.57
N LYS A 276 18.27 -3.78 -18.00
CA LYS A 276 18.00 -4.53 -19.25
C LYS A 276 18.47 -3.74 -20.48
N ASN A 277 18.32 -2.42 -20.45
CA ASN A 277 18.74 -1.45 -21.45
C ASN A 277 18.74 -0.05 -20.83
N SER A 278 19.23 0.97 -21.55
CA SER A 278 19.29 2.35 -21.06
C SER A 278 17.94 3.02 -20.87
N ARG A 279 16.84 2.43 -21.36
CA ARG A 279 15.46 2.87 -21.16
C ARG A 279 14.71 2.04 -20.12
N ASP A 280 15.40 1.18 -19.35
CA ASP A 280 14.78 0.28 -18.38
C ASP A 280 14.06 1.06 -17.27
N GLY A 281 12.74 1.12 -17.37
CA GLY A 281 11.87 1.77 -16.38
C GLY A 281 11.59 0.92 -15.14
N SER A 282 12.10 -0.32 -15.08
CA SER A 282 11.94 -1.20 -13.91
C SER A 282 12.99 -0.97 -12.83
N VAL A 283 14.11 -0.31 -13.17
CA VAL A 283 15.13 0.13 -12.20
C VAL A 283 15.02 1.63 -11.94
N PRO A 284 15.32 2.11 -10.71
CA PRO A 284 15.42 3.52 -10.44
C PRO A 284 16.55 4.15 -11.25
N LYS A 285 16.47 5.47 -11.42
CA LYS A 285 17.51 6.24 -12.10
C LYS A 285 17.80 7.51 -11.34
N LEU A 286 19.08 7.80 -11.18
CA LEU A 286 19.54 9.13 -10.80
C LEU A 286 19.57 10.02 -12.05
N HIS A 287 19.03 11.22 -11.99
CA HIS A 287 19.12 12.19 -13.09
C HIS A 287 19.13 13.64 -12.60
N TRP A 288 19.62 14.57 -13.44
CA TRP A 288 19.61 16.01 -13.17
C TRP A 288 18.58 16.74 -14.05
N MET A 289 17.36 16.20 -14.10
CA MET A 289 16.27 16.76 -14.93
C MET A 289 15.69 18.03 -14.32
N ASP A 290 16.34 19.15 -14.62
CA ASP A 290 15.87 20.50 -14.38
C ASP A 290 16.30 21.36 -15.59
N PRO A 291 15.46 22.28 -16.11
CA PRO A 291 15.83 23.14 -17.23
C PRO A 291 17.18 23.86 -17.05
N ASP A 292 17.52 24.29 -15.83
CA ASP A 292 18.75 25.02 -15.53
C ASP A 292 19.99 24.12 -15.48
N HIS A 293 19.79 22.80 -15.44
CA HIS A 293 20.84 21.77 -15.35
C HIS A 293 21.00 20.96 -16.65
N ARG A 294 20.50 21.48 -17.77
CA ARG A 294 20.71 20.88 -19.10
C ARG A 294 22.07 21.30 -19.65
N GLY A 295 22.86 20.34 -20.15
CA GLY A 295 24.21 20.59 -20.68
C GLY A 295 25.27 21.01 -19.64
N THR A 296 24.93 21.02 -18.34
CA THR A 296 25.84 21.43 -17.26
C THR A 296 26.82 20.32 -16.85
N LEU A 297 27.81 20.67 -16.03
CA LEU A 297 28.61 19.71 -15.28
C LEU A 297 27.91 19.40 -13.98
N GLU A 298 27.60 18.12 -13.78
CA GLU A 298 26.97 17.63 -12.56
C GLU A 298 27.87 16.58 -11.90
N TRP A 299 27.59 16.26 -10.64
CA TRP A 299 28.33 15.21 -9.95
C TRP A 299 27.44 14.38 -9.02
N VAL A 300 27.85 13.13 -8.83
CA VAL A 300 27.38 12.23 -7.77
C VAL A 300 28.60 11.62 -7.09
N GLN A 301 28.55 11.41 -5.78
CA GLN A 301 29.68 10.86 -5.03
C GLN A 301 29.23 9.88 -3.96
N TYR A 302 30.13 8.97 -3.62
CA TYR A 302 30.05 8.14 -2.43
C TYR A 302 31.05 8.63 -1.39
N THR A 303 30.63 8.62 -0.13
CA THR A 303 31.47 8.86 1.05
C THR A 303 31.36 7.64 1.98
N PHE A 304 32.48 7.20 2.52
CA PHE A 304 32.59 5.97 3.31
C PHE A 304 33.09 6.31 4.71
N ASP A 305 32.59 5.60 5.72
CA ASP A 305 33.01 5.82 7.11
C ASP A 305 34.48 5.39 7.34
N THR A 306 35.00 4.50 6.49
CA THR A 306 36.40 4.08 6.48
C THR A 306 36.93 4.03 5.05
N PRO A 307 38.20 4.42 4.81
CA PRO A 307 38.80 4.34 3.48
C PRO A 307 38.66 2.96 2.82
N ARG A 308 38.57 2.98 1.49
CA ARG A 308 38.48 1.81 0.61
C ARG A 308 39.46 1.95 -0.54
N SER A 309 39.97 0.82 -1.03
CA SER A 309 40.75 0.78 -2.26
C SER A 309 39.82 0.64 -3.45
N PHE A 310 40.02 1.45 -4.49
CA PHE A 310 39.31 1.40 -5.76
C PHE A 310 40.28 1.30 -6.92
N ASP A 311 39.99 0.47 -7.90
CA ASP A 311 40.81 0.30 -9.12
C ASP A 311 39.99 0.36 -10.42
N SER A 312 38.66 0.38 -10.31
CA SER A 312 37.78 0.40 -11.46
C SER A 312 36.39 0.94 -11.11
N ALA A 313 35.62 1.29 -12.15
CA ALA A 313 34.23 1.65 -12.01
C ALA A 313 33.43 1.29 -13.27
N GLU A 314 32.13 1.07 -13.08
CA GLU A 314 31.18 0.80 -14.16
C GLU A 314 29.98 1.73 -14.01
N VAL A 315 29.55 2.38 -15.10
CA VAL A 315 28.37 3.26 -15.10
C VAL A 315 27.41 2.80 -16.19
N TYR A 316 26.15 2.63 -15.85
CA TYR A 316 25.08 2.34 -16.80
C TYR A 316 24.25 3.62 -17.01
N TRP A 317 24.34 4.19 -18.21
CA TRP A 317 23.68 5.47 -18.51
C TRP A 317 22.18 5.29 -18.80
N ALA A 318 21.38 6.24 -18.30
CA ALA A 318 19.95 6.30 -18.58
C ALA A 318 19.67 7.08 -19.86
N GLU A 319 18.62 6.70 -20.58
CA GLU A 319 18.10 7.37 -21.76
C GLU A 319 16.56 7.40 -21.68
N GLY A 320 15.92 8.50 -22.10
CA GLY A 320 14.46 8.57 -22.06
C GLY A 320 13.86 9.86 -22.57
N GLY A 321 13.13 9.78 -23.69
CA GLY A 321 12.37 10.90 -24.25
C GLY A 321 13.23 12.09 -24.71
N PRO A 322 12.63 13.26 -24.98
CA PRO A 322 13.33 14.40 -25.55
C PRO A 322 14.21 15.17 -24.54
N ALA A 323 14.32 14.78 -23.28
CA ALA A 323 15.02 15.56 -22.25
C ALA A 323 16.20 14.82 -21.56
N LEU A 324 16.31 13.50 -21.72
CA LEU A 324 17.32 12.66 -21.05
C LEU A 324 18.13 11.86 -22.09
N ALA A 325 19.44 11.99 -22.06
CA ALA A 325 20.36 11.32 -22.98
C ALA A 325 21.64 10.85 -22.26
N ALA A 326 22.43 10.03 -22.94
CA ALA A 326 23.79 9.72 -22.52
C ALA A 326 24.60 11.02 -22.31
N PRO A 327 25.55 11.06 -21.37
CA PRO A 327 26.37 12.25 -21.14
C PRO A 327 27.30 12.53 -22.32
N ALA A 328 27.71 13.80 -22.47
CA ALA A 328 28.76 14.17 -23.42
C ALA A 328 30.14 13.63 -23.00
N SER A 329 30.40 13.60 -21.69
CA SER A 329 31.62 13.04 -21.11
C SER A 329 31.44 12.78 -19.62
N TRP A 330 32.29 11.96 -19.03
CA TRP A 330 32.36 11.78 -17.59
C TRP A 330 33.79 11.50 -17.13
N ARG A 331 34.04 11.65 -15.84
CA ARG A 331 35.32 11.28 -15.20
C ARG A 331 35.13 10.96 -13.73
N LEU A 332 36.14 10.31 -13.14
CA LEU A 332 36.17 9.99 -11.71
C LEU A 332 37.23 10.80 -10.97
N LEU A 333 36.89 11.19 -9.75
CA LEU A 333 37.76 11.88 -8.82
C LEU A 333 37.77 11.12 -7.50
N ALA A 334 38.92 11.05 -6.84
CA ALA A 334 39.06 10.53 -5.49
C ALA A 334 39.40 11.69 -4.54
N ARG A 335 38.89 11.63 -3.32
CA ARG A 335 39.25 12.61 -2.30
C ARG A 335 40.63 12.30 -1.74
N ARG A 336 41.54 13.28 -1.77
CA ARG A 336 42.89 13.20 -1.21
C ARG A 336 43.20 14.51 -0.51
N ASP A 337 43.56 14.43 0.77
CA ASP A 337 43.88 15.61 1.61
C ASP A 337 42.77 16.68 1.59
N GLY A 338 41.51 16.26 1.54
CA GLY A 338 40.33 17.13 1.48
C GLY A 338 39.96 17.62 0.06
N GLU A 339 40.84 17.42 -0.92
CA GLU A 339 40.65 17.88 -2.31
C GLU A 339 40.20 16.77 -3.25
N TRP A 340 39.49 17.15 -4.33
CA TRP A 340 39.05 16.23 -5.37
C TRP A 340 40.08 16.12 -6.49
N VAL A 341 40.75 14.98 -6.57
CA VAL A 341 41.80 14.74 -7.57
C VAL A 341 41.33 13.71 -8.59
N PRO A 342 41.41 13.99 -9.91
CA PRO A 342 41.09 13.01 -10.94
C PRO A 342 41.90 11.72 -10.78
N VAL A 343 41.24 10.57 -10.90
CA VAL A 343 41.95 9.27 -10.87
C VAL A 343 42.75 9.09 -12.16
N ARG A 344 43.89 8.41 -12.06
CA ARG A 344 44.74 8.12 -13.22
C ARG A 344 44.19 6.90 -13.97
N HIS A 345 43.33 7.14 -14.96
CA HIS A 345 42.70 6.08 -15.75
C HIS A 345 43.68 5.36 -16.69
N ARG A 346 43.32 4.12 -17.05
CA ARG A 346 43.97 3.30 -18.07
C ARG A 346 42.95 3.07 -19.20
N GLY A 347 43.25 3.56 -20.40
CA GLY A 347 42.29 3.59 -21.51
C GLY A 347 41.56 4.93 -21.62
N GLY A 348 40.37 5.06 -21.00
CA GLY A 348 39.55 6.29 -21.03
C GLY A 348 38.18 6.12 -20.37
N TYR A 349 37.28 7.08 -20.57
CA TYR A 349 35.91 7.09 -20.05
C TYR A 349 34.88 6.92 -21.19
N PRO A 350 34.52 5.67 -21.56
CA PRO A 350 33.60 5.44 -22.67
C PRO A 350 32.18 5.92 -22.35
N VAL A 351 31.43 6.41 -23.33
CA VAL A 351 30.00 6.67 -23.20
C VAL A 351 29.27 5.64 -24.07
N ALA A 352 28.53 4.73 -23.44
CA ALA A 352 27.81 3.66 -24.12
C ALA A 352 26.41 3.48 -23.53
N LEU A 353 25.41 3.29 -24.40
CA LEU A 353 24.05 2.94 -24.02
C LEU A 353 23.88 1.42 -24.06
N ASP A 354 22.88 0.91 -23.35
CA ASP A 354 22.50 -0.50 -23.28
C ASP A 354 23.61 -1.43 -22.76
N THR A 355 24.62 -0.87 -22.09
CA THR A 355 25.72 -1.61 -21.49
C THR A 355 26.43 -0.77 -20.42
N PHE A 356 27.29 -1.40 -19.63
CA PHE A 356 28.16 -0.69 -18.69
C PHE A 356 29.31 0.02 -19.42
N ALA A 357 29.40 1.33 -19.23
CA ALA A 357 30.60 2.11 -19.50
C ALA A 357 31.64 1.83 -18.40
N LYS A 358 32.73 1.15 -18.75
CA LYS A 358 33.75 0.68 -17.81
C LYS A 358 35.01 1.51 -17.89
N VAL A 359 35.61 1.78 -16.73
CA VAL A 359 36.93 2.41 -16.61
C VAL A 359 37.76 1.68 -15.57
N SER A 360 39.04 1.48 -15.85
CA SER A 360 40.05 1.04 -14.88
C SER A 360 41.03 2.17 -14.63
N PHE A 361 41.58 2.25 -13.42
CA PHE A 361 42.52 3.28 -13.01
C PHE A 361 43.56 2.72 -12.04
N ASP A 362 44.63 3.47 -11.80
CA ASP A 362 45.60 3.11 -10.77
C ASP A 362 44.90 3.04 -9.41
N PRO A 363 45.15 2.00 -8.59
CA PRO A 363 44.48 1.85 -7.30
C PRO A 363 44.57 3.11 -6.45
N VAL A 364 43.43 3.57 -5.95
CA VAL A 364 43.32 4.73 -5.06
C VAL A 364 42.69 4.30 -3.74
N GLU A 365 43.35 4.59 -2.64
CA GLU A 365 42.78 4.47 -1.30
C GLU A 365 42.13 5.81 -0.93
N THR A 366 40.84 5.81 -0.65
CA THR A 366 40.10 7.03 -0.30
C THR A 366 38.83 6.68 0.47
N ASP A 367 38.35 7.64 1.26
CA ASP A 367 37.05 7.58 1.91
C ASP A 367 35.95 8.25 1.06
N ALA A 368 36.27 8.78 -0.13
CA ALA A 368 35.25 9.31 -1.02
C ALA A 368 35.65 9.27 -2.50
N ILE A 369 34.71 8.86 -3.36
CA ILE A 369 34.85 8.85 -4.81
C ILE A 369 33.70 9.63 -5.44
N ARG A 370 34.00 10.44 -6.46
CA ARG A 370 33.05 11.29 -7.18
C ARG A 370 33.07 10.98 -8.66
N LEU A 371 31.87 10.83 -9.22
CA LEU A 371 31.58 10.75 -10.63
C LEU A 371 31.12 12.13 -11.10
N GLU A 372 31.91 12.78 -11.94
CA GLU A 372 31.54 14.02 -12.63
C GLU A 372 30.99 13.70 -14.03
N VAL A 373 29.85 14.29 -14.36
CA VAL A 373 29.09 14.00 -15.58
C VAL A 373 28.78 15.30 -16.30
N ARG A 374 29.28 15.44 -17.53
CA ARG A 374 28.90 16.50 -18.45
C ARG A 374 27.65 16.05 -19.20
N SER A 375 26.51 16.69 -18.96
CA SER A 375 25.28 16.39 -19.70
C SER A 375 25.44 16.74 -21.19
N ALA A 376 24.71 16.04 -22.07
CA ALA A 376 24.64 16.39 -23.48
C ALA A 376 24.00 17.77 -23.68
N LYS A 377 24.33 18.45 -24.79
CA LYS A 377 23.81 19.78 -25.12
C LYS A 377 22.27 19.77 -25.08
N ASP A 378 21.68 20.70 -24.34
CA ASP A 378 20.23 20.89 -24.18
C ASP A 378 19.48 19.68 -23.57
N LYS A 379 20.19 18.71 -22.99
CA LYS A 379 19.64 17.53 -22.31
C LYS A 379 20.20 17.40 -20.90
N SER A 380 19.56 16.60 -20.07
CA SER A 380 20.10 16.15 -18.79
C SER A 380 20.75 14.78 -18.95
N GLY A 381 21.79 14.52 -18.15
CA GLY A 381 22.32 13.17 -17.94
C GLY A 381 21.51 12.38 -16.91
N GLY A 382 21.64 11.06 -16.95
CA GLY A 382 21.12 10.18 -15.91
C GLY A 382 21.85 8.85 -15.86
N ILE A 383 21.78 8.19 -14.72
CA ILE A 383 22.49 6.96 -14.37
C ILE A 383 21.46 5.97 -13.84
N LEU A 384 21.43 4.77 -14.42
CA LEU A 384 20.66 3.64 -13.91
C LEU A 384 21.45 2.90 -12.81
N GLU A 385 22.77 2.77 -12.99
CA GLU A 385 23.64 2.09 -12.04
C GLU A 385 25.07 2.67 -12.07
N TRP A 386 25.70 2.78 -10.91
CA TRP A 386 27.12 3.07 -10.78
C TRP A 386 27.76 2.09 -9.78
N ARG A 387 28.76 1.36 -10.24
CA ARG A 387 29.59 0.47 -9.42
C ARG A 387 30.96 1.10 -9.21
N ALA A 388 31.37 1.22 -7.95
CA ALA A 388 32.71 1.67 -7.57
C ALA A 388 33.48 0.44 -7.06
N LEU A 389 34.47 -0.01 -7.82
CA LEU A 389 35.07 -1.33 -7.67
C LEU A 389 36.50 -1.27 -7.12
N GLY A 390 36.85 -2.22 -6.25
CA GLY A 390 38.21 -2.49 -5.78
C GLY A 390 38.48 -3.99 -5.66
N GLY A 391 39.50 -4.49 -6.36
CA GLY A 391 39.78 -5.93 -6.42
C GLY A 391 38.60 -6.76 -6.95
N GLY A 392 37.74 -6.16 -7.79
CA GLY A 392 36.51 -6.76 -8.31
C GLY A 392 35.28 -6.68 -7.37
N LYS A 393 35.41 -6.15 -6.14
CA LYS A 393 34.28 -5.93 -5.22
C LYS A 393 33.63 -4.56 -5.47
N ASN A 394 32.31 -4.51 -5.59
CA ASN A 394 31.55 -3.24 -5.57
C ASN A 394 31.39 -2.73 -4.14
N HIS A 395 31.89 -1.52 -3.90
CA HIS A 395 31.83 -0.82 -2.63
C HIS A 395 30.69 0.20 -2.56
N ALA A 396 30.03 0.52 -3.68
CA ALA A 396 28.94 1.49 -3.70
C ALA A 396 27.83 1.24 -2.65
N PRO A 397 27.40 -0.01 -2.35
CA PRO A 397 26.40 -0.28 -1.29
C PRO A 397 26.81 0.18 0.11
N ASP A 398 28.12 0.29 0.39
CA ASP A 398 28.66 0.70 1.68
C ASP A 398 28.76 2.24 1.81
N GLY A 399 28.45 2.99 0.74
CA GLY A 399 28.68 4.42 0.63
C GLY A 399 27.46 5.28 0.94
N LYS A 400 27.67 6.37 1.67
CA LYS A 400 26.73 7.49 1.77
C LYS A 400 26.81 8.32 0.50
N ILE A 401 25.70 8.39 -0.22
CA ILE A 401 25.61 9.09 -1.50
C ILE A 401 25.24 10.57 -1.34
N SER A 402 25.86 11.44 -2.14
CA SER A 402 25.45 12.83 -2.31
C SER A 402 25.67 13.29 -3.75
N LYS A 403 25.03 14.39 -4.16
CA LYS A 403 25.03 14.88 -5.55
C LYS A 403 25.03 16.41 -5.64
N SER A 404 25.42 16.92 -6.81
CA SER A 404 25.48 18.36 -7.14
C SER A 404 24.13 19.06 -7.04
N PHE A 405 23.05 18.33 -7.33
CA PHE A 405 21.71 18.89 -7.38
C PHE A 405 20.64 17.84 -7.06
N GLU A 406 19.67 18.25 -6.24
CA GLU A 406 18.44 17.50 -5.96
C GLU A 406 17.28 18.14 -6.72
N ILE A 407 16.61 17.35 -7.55
CA ILE A 407 15.34 17.78 -8.15
C ILE A 407 14.33 17.98 -7.02
N ARG A 408 13.85 19.21 -6.86
CA ARG A 408 12.93 19.56 -5.76
C ARG A 408 11.56 18.87 -5.84
N MET A 409 11.18 18.30 -6.99
CA MET A 409 9.95 17.51 -7.18
C MET A 409 10.14 16.38 -8.21
N GLY A 410 10.17 15.12 -7.75
CA GLY A 410 10.10 13.95 -8.63
C GLY A 410 10.43 12.64 -7.91
N ARG A 411 9.43 11.78 -7.69
CA ARG A 411 9.55 10.48 -6.99
C ARG A 411 10.45 9.44 -7.66
N ASN A 412 11.02 9.71 -8.83
CA ASN A 412 11.92 8.76 -9.49
C ASN A 412 13.40 9.02 -9.15
N ASN A 413 13.67 9.90 -8.19
CA ASN A 413 14.99 10.49 -8.02
C ASN A 413 15.38 10.64 -6.54
N ILE A 414 15.11 9.60 -5.74
CA ILE A 414 15.53 9.55 -4.34
C ILE A 414 17.05 9.55 -4.30
N VAL A 415 17.65 10.25 -3.35
CA VAL A 415 19.09 10.44 -3.26
C VAL A 415 19.85 9.09 -3.16
N GLY A 416 19.19 8.01 -2.72
CA GLY A 416 19.67 6.62 -2.73
C GLY A 416 19.33 5.76 -3.97
N SER A 417 18.84 6.35 -5.07
CA SER A 417 18.25 5.64 -6.22
C SER A 417 19.22 5.32 -7.38
N LEU A 418 20.51 5.15 -7.10
CA LEU A 418 21.30 4.33 -8.00
C LEU A 418 20.90 2.88 -7.74
N ASN A 419 20.80 2.04 -8.76
CA ASN A 419 20.81 0.58 -8.56
C ASN A 419 22.22 0.14 -8.14
N ASP A 420 22.81 0.82 -7.17
CA ASP A 420 24.19 0.66 -6.70
C ASP A 420 24.37 -0.57 -5.82
N GLY A 421 23.27 -1.26 -5.54
CA GLY A 421 23.18 -2.38 -4.64
C GLY A 421 22.64 -2.03 -3.27
N GLU A 422 21.85 -0.96 -3.11
CA GLU A 422 21.01 -0.82 -1.92
C GLU A 422 20.20 -2.10 -1.65
N GLY A 423 20.37 -2.61 -0.42
CA GLY A 423 19.85 -3.91 0.00
C GLY A 423 20.85 -5.05 -0.14
N ALA A 424 22.04 -4.85 -0.73
CA ALA A 424 23.08 -5.87 -0.83
C ALA A 424 23.99 -5.89 0.40
N SER A 425 24.27 -7.07 0.94
CA SER A 425 25.36 -7.30 1.89
C SER A 425 26.25 -8.44 1.42
N GLN A 426 27.52 -8.46 1.87
CA GLN A 426 28.44 -9.57 1.58
C GLN A 426 27.90 -10.91 2.10
N GLU A 427 27.07 -10.86 3.14
CA GLU A 427 26.33 -12.01 3.68
C GLU A 427 24.83 -11.76 3.53
N ALA A 428 24.09 -12.64 2.86
CA ALA A 428 22.63 -12.54 2.77
C ALA A 428 21.99 -12.79 4.15
N GLY A 429 21.73 -11.72 4.90
CA GLY A 429 21.20 -11.77 6.26
C GLY A 429 19.94 -10.91 6.45
N LEU A 430 19.12 -11.29 7.43
CA LEU A 430 17.96 -10.50 7.84
C LEU A 430 18.42 -9.15 8.40
N VAL A 431 17.77 -8.06 7.99
CA VAL A 431 18.04 -6.72 8.52
C VAL A 431 17.65 -6.69 10.00
N GLY A 432 18.43 -6.03 10.86
CA GLY A 432 18.25 -6.02 12.32
C GLY A 432 17.02 -5.31 12.88
N VAL A 433 15.91 -5.20 12.14
CA VAL A 433 14.73 -4.41 12.52
C VAL A 433 13.42 -5.17 12.31
N ARG A 434 12.49 -5.03 13.26
CA ARG A 434 11.06 -5.34 13.08
C ARG A 434 10.35 -4.11 12.54
N GLU A 435 9.74 -4.24 11.38
CA GLU A 435 8.89 -3.22 10.78
C GLU A 435 7.46 -3.74 10.69
N LEU A 436 6.48 -2.85 10.76
CA LEU A 436 5.07 -3.19 10.86
C LEU A 436 4.60 -4.07 9.67
N HIS A 437 5.23 -3.90 8.50
CA HIS A 437 4.97 -4.73 7.33
C HIS A 437 5.34 -6.22 7.51
N GLY A 438 6.07 -6.58 8.57
CA GLY A 438 6.27 -7.98 8.98
C GLY A 438 4.98 -8.70 9.40
N PHE A 439 3.87 -7.99 9.62
CA PHE A 439 2.54 -8.59 9.77
C PHE A 439 1.82 -8.88 8.45
N THR A 440 2.34 -8.39 7.31
CA THR A 440 1.72 -8.59 5.99
C THR A 440 1.46 -10.06 5.62
N PRO A 441 2.29 -11.05 6.01
CA PRO A 441 1.98 -12.46 5.72
C PRO A 441 0.58 -12.91 6.18
N TRP A 442 0.10 -12.44 7.34
CA TRP A 442 -1.24 -12.78 7.83
C TRP A 442 -2.37 -12.07 7.07
N TYR A 443 -2.10 -11.00 6.31
CA TYR A 443 -3.09 -10.39 5.41
C TYR A 443 -3.61 -11.42 4.40
N PHE A 444 -2.74 -12.33 3.95
CA PHE A 444 -3.07 -13.34 2.93
C PHE A 444 -3.26 -14.74 3.52
N ASN A 445 -3.24 -14.90 4.85
CA ASN A 445 -3.21 -16.21 5.53
C ASN A 445 -2.00 -17.06 5.09
N LEU A 446 -0.84 -16.43 4.87
CA LEU A 446 0.36 -17.11 4.39
C LEU A 446 0.94 -18.07 5.43
N PRO A 447 1.23 -17.65 6.69
CA PRO A 447 1.82 -18.55 7.67
C PRO A 447 0.95 -19.79 7.92
N GLY A 448 1.56 -20.95 8.14
CA GLY A 448 0.85 -22.17 8.53
C GLY A 448 0.24 -22.04 9.92
N PRO A 449 -1.05 -22.41 10.11
CA PRO A 449 -1.67 -22.39 11.43
C PRO A 449 -0.96 -23.37 12.38
N GLY A 450 -0.90 -23.01 13.67
CA GLY A 450 -0.30 -23.85 14.71
C GLY A 450 1.24 -23.96 14.66
N LYS A 451 1.91 -23.11 13.86
CA LYS A 451 3.39 -23.05 13.79
C LYS A 451 4.02 -22.13 14.84
N GLY A 452 3.21 -21.34 15.55
CA GLY A 452 3.66 -20.46 16.63
C GLY A 452 4.21 -19.11 16.15
N TYR A 453 4.08 -18.79 14.86
CA TYR A 453 4.48 -17.50 14.31
C TYR A 453 3.69 -16.34 14.93
N GLU A 454 2.48 -16.61 15.43
CA GLU A 454 1.56 -15.64 16.00
C GLU A 454 2.14 -14.94 17.22
N VAL A 455 3.17 -15.50 17.87
CA VAL A 455 3.92 -14.82 18.93
C VAL A 455 4.45 -13.45 18.51
N ALA A 456 4.65 -13.21 17.21
CA ALA A 456 5.01 -11.91 16.64
C ALA A 456 4.02 -10.80 17.02
N TRP A 457 2.72 -11.11 17.16
CA TRP A 457 1.69 -10.14 17.50
C TRP A 457 1.91 -9.45 18.85
N LYS A 458 2.66 -10.09 19.76
CA LYS A 458 3.07 -9.45 21.02
C LYS A 458 3.87 -8.16 20.79
N GLN A 459 4.57 -8.04 19.65
CA GLN A 459 5.32 -6.83 19.31
C GLN A 459 4.42 -5.65 18.96
N LEU A 460 3.19 -5.90 18.47
CA LEU A 460 2.23 -4.82 18.22
C LEU A 460 1.79 -4.14 19.51
N LEU A 461 1.69 -4.93 20.59
CA LEU A 461 1.19 -4.51 21.90
C LEU A 461 2.30 -4.03 22.84
N ASP A 462 3.57 -4.20 22.46
CA ASP A 462 4.72 -3.77 23.25
C ASP A 462 4.97 -2.25 23.06
N PRO A 463 5.03 -1.44 24.14
CA PRO A 463 5.40 -0.02 24.06
C PRO A 463 6.79 0.26 23.48
N LYS A 464 7.71 -0.73 23.51
CA LYS A 464 9.00 -0.68 22.82
C LYS A 464 8.96 -1.31 21.43
N GLY A 465 7.87 -1.99 21.10
CA GLY A 465 7.56 -2.52 19.79
C GLY A 465 6.84 -1.48 18.96
N PHE A 466 5.57 -1.73 18.61
CA PHE A 466 4.80 -0.83 17.74
C PHE A 466 3.72 -0.02 18.47
N LEU A 467 3.42 -0.30 19.74
CA LEU A 467 2.28 0.32 20.44
C LEU A 467 2.51 1.81 20.65
N ALA A 468 1.63 2.64 20.08
CA ALA A 468 1.62 4.08 20.33
C ALA A 468 0.19 4.66 20.39
N PRO A 469 -0.02 5.82 21.06
CA PRO A 469 -1.34 6.36 21.37
C PRO A 469 -2.25 6.73 20.19
N PHE A 470 -1.68 6.98 19.00
CA PHE A 470 -2.44 7.38 17.79
C PHE A 470 -2.32 6.37 16.64
N GLY A 471 -1.97 5.12 16.98
CA GLY A 471 -1.83 4.02 16.03
C GLY A 471 -0.43 3.45 16.05
N PRO A 472 -0.22 2.28 15.43
CA PRO A 472 1.06 1.62 15.46
C PRO A 472 2.13 2.41 14.71
N THR A 473 3.37 2.38 15.22
CA THR A 473 4.54 2.87 14.49
C THR A 473 4.89 1.96 13.32
N THR A 474 5.50 2.47 12.25
CA THR A 474 5.94 1.63 11.12
C THR A 474 7.20 0.81 11.40
N ALA A 475 7.99 1.20 12.41
CA ALA A 475 9.17 0.48 12.87
C ALA A 475 9.14 0.32 14.40
N GLU A 476 9.81 -0.71 14.92
CA GLU A 476 9.88 -0.92 16.37
C GLU A 476 10.59 0.25 17.08
N GLN A 477 9.98 0.77 18.15
CA GLN A 477 10.45 1.96 18.86
C GLN A 477 11.82 1.78 19.52
N ARG A 478 12.21 0.53 19.80
CA ARG A 478 13.51 0.19 20.39
C ARG A 478 14.69 0.24 19.41
N HIS A 479 14.45 0.32 18.10
CA HIS A 479 15.54 0.32 17.13
C HIS A 479 16.29 1.66 17.18
N PRO A 480 17.65 1.69 17.12
CA PRO A 480 18.42 2.93 17.22
C PRO A 480 18.10 3.94 16.09
N ASP A 481 17.72 3.45 14.91
CA ASP A 481 17.32 4.29 13.77
C ASP A 481 15.83 4.67 13.76
N PHE A 482 15.06 4.30 14.79
CA PHE A 482 13.67 4.73 14.93
C PHE A 482 13.60 6.26 15.04
N LYS A 483 12.84 6.91 14.17
CA LYS A 483 12.74 8.38 14.17
C LYS A 483 11.35 8.85 13.76
N VAL A 484 10.83 9.83 14.50
CA VAL A 484 9.68 10.65 14.09
C VAL A 484 10.22 12.04 13.73
N SER A 485 10.58 12.25 12.46
CA SER A 485 11.25 13.48 11.99
C SER A 485 10.27 14.45 11.33
N TYR A 486 10.48 15.74 11.57
CA TYR A 486 9.85 16.84 10.82
C TYR A 486 10.82 17.47 9.79
N GLU A 487 12.04 16.94 9.69
CA GLU A 487 13.07 17.34 8.73
C GLU A 487 13.25 16.27 7.64
N GLY A 488 13.70 16.67 6.44
CA GLY A 488 14.04 15.74 5.35
C GLY A 488 12.88 15.40 4.42
N HIS A 489 12.69 14.12 4.05
CA HIS A 489 11.57 13.69 3.21
C HIS A 489 10.22 13.71 3.98
N ARG A 490 9.08 14.05 3.37
CA ARG A 490 7.79 14.18 4.11
C ARG A 490 7.16 12.83 4.45
N CYS A 491 7.42 11.83 3.63
CA CYS A 491 6.81 10.52 3.71
C CYS A 491 7.83 9.52 4.30
N GLN A 492 8.15 9.65 5.59
CA GLN A 492 9.13 8.77 6.25
C GLN A 492 8.47 7.53 6.85
N TRP A 493 9.11 6.38 6.68
CA TRP A 493 8.61 5.07 7.13
C TRP A 493 9.46 4.41 8.22
N ASN A 494 10.44 5.11 8.81
CA ASN A 494 11.28 4.66 9.92
C ASN A 494 10.73 4.99 11.32
N GLY A 495 9.43 5.22 11.46
CA GLY A 495 8.84 5.50 12.78
C GLY A 495 7.41 6.05 12.79
N PRO A 496 7.04 7.02 11.92
CA PRO A 496 5.70 7.61 11.91
C PRO A 496 4.57 6.57 11.78
N GLY A 497 3.37 6.93 12.24
CA GLY A 497 2.17 6.13 11.99
C GLY A 497 1.65 6.38 10.56
N TRP A 498 1.31 5.30 9.86
CA TRP A 498 0.76 5.35 8.50
C TRP A 498 -0.59 4.62 8.42
N PRO A 499 -1.66 5.27 7.94
CA PRO A 499 -2.95 4.62 7.70
C PRO A 499 -2.85 3.37 6.81
N PHE A 500 -1.99 3.40 5.78
CA PHE A 500 -1.73 2.26 4.88
C PHE A 500 -1.32 1.00 5.66
N ALA A 501 -0.21 1.08 6.42
CA ALA A 501 0.28 -0.07 7.16
C ALA A 501 -0.61 -0.44 8.36
N THR A 502 -1.30 0.55 8.96
CA THR A 502 -2.29 0.30 10.01
C THR A 502 -3.45 -0.55 9.48
N ALA A 503 -3.99 -0.19 8.31
CA ALA A 503 -5.08 -0.94 7.67
C ALA A 503 -4.65 -2.37 7.26
N MET A 504 -3.44 -2.51 6.71
CA MET A 504 -2.86 -3.83 6.44
C MET A 504 -2.73 -4.68 7.70
N THR A 505 -2.22 -4.10 8.78
CA THR A 505 -2.04 -4.78 10.08
C THR A 505 -3.37 -5.19 10.69
N LEU A 506 -4.39 -4.35 10.63
CA LEU A 506 -5.73 -4.67 11.13
C LEU A 506 -6.40 -5.77 10.30
N THR A 507 -6.21 -5.78 8.98
CA THR A 507 -6.70 -6.88 8.13
C THR A 507 -6.01 -8.20 8.48
N ALA A 508 -4.68 -8.16 8.63
CA ALA A 508 -3.87 -9.29 9.07
C ALA A 508 -4.26 -9.80 10.46
N MET A 509 -4.57 -8.91 11.41
CA MET A 509 -5.02 -9.27 12.75
C MET A 509 -6.42 -9.91 12.71
N ALA A 510 -7.34 -9.36 11.91
CA ALA A 510 -8.66 -9.93 11.73
C ALA A 510 -8.58 -11.36 11.18
N ASN A 511 -7.73 -11.59 10.18
CA ASN A 511 -7.45 -12.93 9.66
C ASN A 511 -6.81 -13.85 10.71
N THR A 512 -5.86 -13.34 11.51
CA THR A 512 -5.26 -14.10 12.61
C THR A 512 -6.33 -14.59 13.59
N LEU A 513 -7.18 -13.68 14.07
CA LEU A 513 -8.22 -14.00 15.06
C LEU A 513 -9.29 -14.96 14.54
N ASN A 514 -9.52 -14.97 13.21
CA ASN A 514 -10.52 -15.84 12.59
C ASN A 514 -9.96 -17.21 12.18
N ASN A 515 -8.71 -17.27 11.71
CA ASN A 515 -8.20 -18.42 10.97
C ASN A 515 -7.06 -19.16 11.67
N TYR A 516 -6.54 -18.64 12.80
CA TYR A 516 -5.37 -19.19 13.47
C TYR A 516 -5.68 -19.53 14.94
N PRO A 517 -5.35 -20.75 15.39
CA PRO A 517 -5.38 -21.07 16.82
C PRO A 517 -4.20 -20.38 17.52
N GLN A 518 -4.48 -19.36 18.33
CA GLN A 518 -3.45 -18.56 18.98
C GLN A 518 -3.97 -17.76 20.19
N GLU A 519 -3.04 -17.33 21.05
CA GLU A 519 -3.30 -16.52 22.25
C GLU A 519 -2.43 -15.25 22.33
N ALA A 520 -1.74 -14.91 21.23
CA ALA A 520 -0.82 -13.77 21.18
C ALA A 520 -1.51 -12.42 21.01
N VAL A 521 -2.73 -12.41 20.46
CA VAL A 521 -3.59 -11.22 20.28
C VAL A 521 -5.06 -11.59 20.52
N SER A 522 -5.86 -10.65 21.01
CA SER A 522 -7.27 -10.86 21.37
C SER A 522 -8.24 -10.00 20.56
N LYS A 523 -9.54 -10.26 20.69
CA LYS A 523 -10.61 -9.37 20.18
C LYS A 523 -10.51 -7.97 20.79
N ASP A 524 -10.12 -7.86 22.07
CA ASP A 524 -9.93 -6.58 22.75
C ASP A 524 -8.79 -5.77 22.11
N ASP A 525 -7.69 -6.44 21.75
CA ASP A 525 -6.56 -5.80 21.06
C ASP A 525 -6.95 -5.29 19.68
N TYR A 526 -7.76 -6.06 18.94
CA TYR A 526 -8.31 -5.64 17.65
C TYR A 526 -9.20 -4.41 17.81
N LEU A 527 -10.19 -4.46 18.71
CA LEU A 527 -11.09 -3.33 18.94
C LEU A 527 -10.33 -2.09 19.40
N LYS A 528 -9.35 -2.24 20.31
CA LYS A 528 -8.53 -1.13 20.79
C LYS A 528 -7.71 -0.51 19.67
N THR A 529 -7.09 -1.33 18.82
CA THR A 529 -6.26 -0.85 17.69
C THR A 529 -7.13 -0.16 16.63
N LEU A 530 -8.28 -0.75 16.27
CA LEU A 530 -9.23 -0.14 15.33
C LEU A 530 -9.82 1.17 15.86
N THR A 531 -10.18 1.23 17.15
CA THR A 531 -10.69 2.46 17.78
C THR A 531 -9.61 3.53 17.85
N THR A 532 -8.36 3.16 18.13
CA THR A 532 -7.22 4.09 18.10
C THR A 532 -7.02 4.65 16.68
N TYR A 533 -7.11 3.80 15.67
CA TYR A 533 -7.04 4.21 14.27
C TYR A 533 -8.22 5.13 13.89
N ALA A 534 -9.45 4.83 14.33
CA ALA A 534 -10.60 5.70 14.11
C ALA A 534 -10.38 7.09 14.73
N ARG A 535 -9.90 7.12 15.98
CA ARG A 535 -9.64 8.38 16.70
C ARG A 535 -8.50 9.19 16.11
N SER A 536 -7.56 8.57 15.40
CA SER A 536 -6.48 9.31 14.72
C SER A 536 -6.96 10.04 13.46
N HIS A 537 -8.16 9.75 12.93
CA HIS A 537 -8.75 10.46 11.78
C HIS A 537 -9.31 11.83 12.17
N ARG A 538 -8.50 12.64 12.83
CA ARG A 538 -8.87 13.98 13.29
C ARG A 538 -7.73 14.95 13.13
N ARG A 539 -8.10 16.22 13.07
CA ARG A 539 -7.16 17.32 13.11
C ARG A 539 -7.70 18.43 13.99
N LYS A 540 -6.86 18.94 14.89
CA LYS A 540 -7.14 20.17 15.62
C LYS A 540 -6.72 21.37 14.75
N LEU A 541 -7.66 22.27 14.52
CA LEU A 541 -7.45 23.51 13.79
C LEU A 541 -6.88 24.60 14.70
N ALA A 542 -6.37 25.69 14.11
CA ALA A 542 -5.79 26.81 14.84
C ALA A 542 -6.79 27.51 15.78
N ASP A 543 -8.08 27.50 15.44
CA ASP A 543 -9.17 28.04 16.26
C ASP A 543 -9.61 27.09 17.40
N GLY A 544 -8.93 25.95 17.55
CA GLY A 544 -9.19 24.95 18.58
C GLY A 544 -10.26 23.92 18.24
N ARG A 545 -11.01 24.07 17.13
CA ARG A 545 -11.96 23.05 16.67
C ARG A 545 -11.24 21.78 16.26
N GLU A 546 -11.90 20.65 16.47
CA GLU A 546 -11.46 19.35 15.98
C GLU A 546 -12.39 18.92 14.85
N VAL A 547 -11.80 18.58 13.70
CA VAL A 547 -12.51 18.14 12.51
C VAL A 547 -12.08 16.73 12.13
N SER A 548 -12.95 15.99 11.45
CA SER A 548 -12.55 14.71 10.82
C SER A 548 -11.49 14.98 9.76
N TRP A 549 -10.41 14.19 9.76
CA TRP A 549 -9.27 14.41 8.87
C TRP A 549 -8.56 13.10 8.57
N ILE A 550 -8.10 12.93 7.33
CA ILE A 550 -7.14 11.87 6.97
C ILE A 550 -6.08 12.49 6.06
N ASP A 551 -4.82 12.17 6.35
CA ASP A 551 -3.66 12.61 5.58
C ASP A 551 -2.67 11.46 5.39
N GLU A 552 -1.48 11.75 4.87
CA GLU A 552 -0.47 10.74 4.54
C GLU A 552 0.06 10.00 5.78
N ASN A 553 0.68 10.72 6.72
CA ASN A 553 1.27 10.13 7.93
C ASN A 553 1.14 11.05 9.15
N LEU A 554 1.22 10.45 10.33
CA LEU A 554 1.09 11.16 11.59
C LEU A 554 2.19 10.82 12.59
N ASN A 555 2.40 11.72 13.53
CA ASN A 555 3.17 11.47 14.72
C ASN A 555 2.37 10.51 15.63
N PRO A 556 2.85 9.28 15.86
CA PRO A 556 2.09 8.26 16.55
C PRO A 556 1.91 8.54 18.05
N PHE A 557 2.63 9.54 18.59
CA PHE A 557 2.57 9.95 19.99
C PHE A 557 1.70 11.19 20.24
N THR A 558 1.59 12.08 19.26
CA THR A 558 0.86 13.36 19.40
C THR A 558 -0.40 13.46 18.54
N GLY A 559 -0.54 12.60 17.53
CA GLY A 559 -1.64 12.67 16.56
C GLY A 559 -1.47 13.76 15.50
N GLU A 560 -0.36 14.52 15.51
CA GLU A 560 -0.12 15.57 14.52
C GLU A 560 0.21 14.96 13.14
N TRP A 561 -0.55 15.34 12.11
CA TRP A 561 -0.29 14.93 10.74
C TRP A 561 1.00 15.57 10.21
N ILE A 562 2.07 14.78 10.10
CA ILE A 562 3.42 15.25 9.79
C ILE A 562 3.46 15.83 8.38
N ALA A 563 2.99 15.07 7.39
CA ALA A 563 2.95 15.53 6.00
C ALA A 563 2.15 16.84 5.85
N ARG A 564 1.07 17.01 6.62
CA ARG A 564 0.25 18.23 6.64
C ARG A 564 1.05 19.43 7.11
N LYS A 565 1.63 19.33 8.31
CA LYS A 565 2.44 20.40 8.90
C LYS A 565 3.59 20.80 7.99
N ARG A 566 4.26 19.81 7.40
CA ARG A 566 5.37 20.07 6.47
C ARG A 566 4.93 20.68 5.14
N CYS A 567 3.73 20.37 4.65
CA CYS A 567 3.16 21.08 3.51
C CYS A 567 2.85 22.54 3.86
N GLU A 568 2.35 22.81 5.07
CA GLU A 568 2.06 24.18 5.53
C GLU A 568 3.33 25.02 5.68
N GLU A 569 4.38 24.45 6.26
CA GLU A 569 5.71 25.09 6.36
C GLU A 569 6.30 25.38 4.97
N HIS A 570 6.26 24.40 4.05
CA HIS A 570 6.69 24.59 2.66
C HIS A 570 5.90 25.70 1.96
N ASN A 571 4.58 25.74 2.15
CA ASN A 571 3.72 26.74 1.54
C ASN A 571 4.05 28.15 2.05
N ALA A 572 4.25 28.32 3.36
CA ALA A 572 4.68 29.58 3.94
C ALA A 572 6.04 30.03 3.38
N GLU A 573 6.99 29.11 3.22
CA GLU A 573 8.31 29.39 2.63
C GLU A 573 8.20 29.82 1.16
N MET A 574 7.40 29.13 0.36
CA MET A 574 7.23 29.47 -1.07
C MET A 574 6.57 30.84 -1.24
N LEU A 575 5.57 31.17 -0.41
CA LEU A 575 4.93 32.48 -0.41
C LEU A 575 5.91 33.59 0.00
N ALA A 576 6.71 33.38 1.05
CA ALA A 576 7.73 34.33 1.47
C ALA A 576 8.80 34.58 0.40
N LYS A 577 9.06 33.59 -0.46
CA LYS A 577 9.99 33.68 -1.61
C LYS A 577 9.35 34.23 -2.89
N GLY A 578 8.07 34.64 -2.85
CA GLY A 578 7.37 35.12 -4.04
C GLY A 578 7.13 34.04 -5.11
N ARG A 579 7.04 32.76 -4.71
CA ARG A 579 6.84 31.59 -5.59
C ARG A 579 5.47 30.92 -5.35
N PRO A 580 4.34 31.64 -5.54
CA PRO A 580 3.00 31.11 -5.24
C PRO A 580 2.62 29.90 -6.12
N ASP A 581 3.26 29.75 -7.28
CA ASP A 581 3.12 28.61 -8.21
C ASP A 581 3.62 27.28 -7.64
N GLN A 582 4.37 27.29 -6.53
CA GLN A 582 5.02 26.11 -5.95
C GLN A 582 4.42 25.67 -4.62
N VAL A 583 3.30 26.28 -4.25
CA VAL A 583 2.52 25.93 -3.07
C VAL A 583 1.84 24.58 -3.29
N LEU A 584 1.96 23.69 -2.31
CA LEU A 584 1.32 22.40 -2.23
C LEU A 584 -0.04 22.53 -1.53
N LEU A 585 -1.01 23.15 -2.21
CA LEU A 585 -2.34 23.38 -1.65
C LEU A 585 -3.04 22.05 -1.34
N GLU A 586 -3.33 21.83 -0.06
CA GLU A 586 -4.09 20.68 0.46
C GLU A 586 -3.62 19.29 -0.06
N ARG A 587 -2.35 19.12 -0.48
CA ARG A 587 -1.87 17.92 -1.21
C ARG A 587 -2.37 16.58 -0.65
N GLY A 588 -2.07 16.29 0.61
CA GLY A 588 -2.46 15.04 1.27
C GLY A 588 -3.80 15.08 1.99
N LYS A 589 -4.64 16.12 1.82
CA LYS A 589 -5.94 16.15 2.50
C LYS A 589 -6.86 15.12 1.85
N ASP A 590 -7.69 14.47 2.66
CA ASP A 590 -8.64 13.45 2.21
C ASP A 590 -7.94 12.26 1.56
N TYR A 591 -6.71 11.94 1.97
CA TYR A 591 -5.86 10.96 1.30
C TYR A 591 -6.45 9.54 1.23
N ASN A 592 -6.59 9.00 0.02
CA ASN A 592 -7.13 7.67 -0.22
C ASN A 592 -6.00 6.64 -0.39
N HIS A 593 -5.40 6.26 0.74
CA HIS A 593 -4.23 5.37 0.78
C HIS A 593 -4.35 4.27 1.85
N SER A 594 -5.57 3.93 2.27
CA SER A 594 -5.82 2.89 3.26
C SER A 594 -7.28 2.44 3.23
N SER A 595 -7.61 1.29 3.81
CA SER A 595 -8.99 0.92 4.13
C SER A 595 -9.37 1.30 5.57
N PHE A 596 -10.66 1.39 5.85
CA PHE A 596 -11.25 1.53 7.18
C PHE A 596 -12.62 0.87 7.24
N CYS A 597 -13.52 1.22 6.32
CA CYS A 597 -14.87 0.66 6.29
C CYS A 597 -14.84 -0.86 6.07
N ASP A 598 -13.90 -1.36 5.26
CA ASP A 598 -13.69 -2.80 5.10
C ASP A 598 -13.31 -3.51 6.40
N LEU A 599 -12.53 -2.86 7.28
CA LEU A 599 -12.15 -3.39 8.58
C LEU A 599 -13.37 -3.51 9.51
N VAL A 600 -14.24 -2.50 9.46
CA VAL A 600 -15.51 -2.52 10.21
C VAL A 600 -16.40 -3.66 9.70
N ILE A 601 -16.54 -3.81 8.39
CA ILE A 601 -17.44 -4.80 7.78
C ILE A 601 -16.91 -6.23 8.01
N THR A 602 -15.62 -6.48 7.73
CA THR A 602 -15.08 -7.84 7.66
C THR A 602 -14.36 -8.32 8.91
N GLY A 603 -13.96 -7.41 9.79
CA GLY A 603 -13.35 -7.72 11.07
C GLY A 603 -14.32 -7.46 12.23
N LEU A 604 -14.68 -6.19 12.45
CA LEU A 604 -15.46 -5.80 13.62
C LEU A 604 -16.86 -6.44 13.63
N VAL A 605 -17.66 -6.17 12.60
CA VAL A 605 -18.96 -6.82 12.38
C VAL A 605 -18.74 -8.28 11.98
N GLY A 606 -17.74 -8.52 11.14
CA GLY A 606 -17.19 -9.85 10.93
C GLY A 606 -17.80 -10.62 9.76
N LEU A 607 -18.35 -9.96 8.73
CA LEU A 607 -18.68 -10.67 7.48
C LEU A 607 -17.40 -11.27 6.90
N ARG A 608 -17.39 -12.58 6.64
CA ARG A 608 -16.26 -13.28 6.00
C ARG A 608 -16.68 -13.61 4.57
N PRO A 609 -16.19 -12.88 3.55
CA PRO A 609 -16.62 -13.09 2.16
C PRO A 609 -16.17 -14.46 1.63
N ARG A 610 -17.05 -15.12 0.88
CA ARG A 610 -16.85 -16.46 0.34
C ARG A 610 -17.22 -16.52 -1.14
N ALA A 611 -16.78 -17.60 -1.79
CA ALA A 611 -17.02 -17.85 -3.21
C ALA A 611 -18.32 -18.63 -3.46
N ASP A 612 -18.78 -19.37 -2.45
CA ASP A 612 -20.04 -20.12 -2.46
C ASP A 612 -21.19 -19.28 -1.90
N ASP A 613 -22.41 -19.80 -2.04
CA ASP A 613 -23.66 -19.16 -1.60
C ASP A 613 -23.87 -19.31 -0.08
N VAL A 614 -22.83 -19.06 0.72
CA VAL A 614 -22.86 -19.10 2.17
C VAL A 614 -22.48 -17.73 2.73
N VAL A 615 -23.33 -17.21 3.62
CA VAL A 615 -23.03 -16.05 4.45
C VAL A 615 -22.34 -16.56 5.72
N GLU A 616 -21.13 -16.07 5.99
CA GLU A 616 -20.34 -16.37 7.18
C GLU A 616 -20.13 -15.09 7.99
N VAL A 617 -20.50 -15.11 9.26
CA VAL A 617 -20.34 -13.97 10.17
C VAL A 617 -19.61 -14.42 11.43
N HIS A 618 -18.46 -13.80 11.68
CA HIS A 618 -17.65 -14.05 12.87
C HIS A 618 -17.09 -12.72 13.41
N SER A 619 -17.86 -12.10 14.31
CA SER A 619 -17.57 -10.78 14.85
C SER A 619 -16.36 -10.78 15.78
N LEU A 620 -15.52 -9.74 15.62
CA LEU A 620 -14.40 -9.43 16.51
C LEU A 620 -14.76 -8.40 17.59
N VAL A 621 -16.04 -8.08 17.78
CA VAL A 621 -16.48 -7.37 19.01
C VAL A 621 -16.22 -8.32 20.20
N PRO A 622 -15.49 -7.88 21.25
CA PRO A 622 -15.26 -8.71 22.43
C PRO A 622 -16.55 -9.00 23.17
N ASP A 623 -16.64 -10.18 23.77
CA ASP A 623 -17.84 -10.61 24.49
C ASP A 623 -18.18 -9.65 25.63
N GLY A 624 -19.44 -9.25 25.72
CA GLY A 624 -19.92 -8.31 26.74
C GLY A 624 -19.48 -6.86 26.56
N LYS A 625 -18.70 -6.53 25.51
CA LYS A 625 -18.19 -5.16 25.31
C LYS A 625 -19.24 -4.19 24.83
N TRP A 626 -20.05 -4.59 23.85
CA TRP A 626 -21.12 -3.78 23.27
C TRP A 626 -22.47 -4.44 23.49
N ASP A 627 -23.46 -3.63 23.86
CA ASP A 627 -24.85 -4.12 23.99
C ASP A 627 -25.56 -4.19 22.63
N TRP A 628 -25.08 -3.46 21.61
CA TRP A 628 -25.68 -3.45 20.28
C TRP A 628 -24.70 -2.98 19.19
N PHE A 629 -24.94 -3.40 17.95
CA PHE A 629 -24.44 -2.78 16.71
C PHE A 629 -25.32 -3.22 15.54
N CYS A 630 -25.31 -2.49 14.42
CA CYS A 630 -25.98 -2.91 13.21
C CYS A 630 -25.19 -2.44 11.98
N LEU A 631 -24.98 -3.37 11.05
CA LEU A 631 -24.56 -3.11 9.68
C LEU A 631 -25.72 -3.49 8.77
N ASP A 632 -26.24 -2.52 8.04
CA ASP A 632 -27.44 -2.65 7.23
C ASP A 632 -27.15 -2.21 5.78
N LYS A 633 -28.02 -2.61 4.84
CA LYS A 633 -27.87 -2.27 3.41
C LYS A 633 -26.53 -2.71 2.80
N LEU A 634 -25.97 -3.83 3.26
CA LEU A 634 -24.70 -4.34 2.76
C LEU A 634 -24.91 -5.15 1.47
N PRO A 635 -24.43 -4.71 0.30
CA PRO A 635 -24.49 -5.53 -0.91
C PRO A 635 -23.57 -6.75 -0.79
N TYR A 636 -24.10 -7.94 -1.07
CA TYR A 636 -23.34 -9.19 -1.08
C TYR A 636 -23.98 -10.18 -2.06
N HIS A 637 -23.26 -10.58 -3.11
CA HIS A 637 -23.72 -11.59 -4.09
C HIS A 637 -25.12 -11.29 -4.68
N GLY A 638 -25.36 -10.02 -5.04
CA GLY A 638 -26.66 -9.58 -5.59
C GLY A 638 -27.80 -9.44 -4.56
N ARG A 639 -27.52 -9.74 -3.27
CA ARG A 639 -28.45 -9.61 -2.15
C ARG A 639 -28.09 -8.42 -1.28
N THR A 640 -29.05 -8.01 -0.44
CA THR A 640 -28.83 -7.00 0.60
C THR A 640 -28.80 -7.66 1.97
N LEU A 641 -27.65 -7.63 2.64
CA LEU A 641 -27.50 -8.16 3.99
C LEU A 641 -27.74 -7.11 5.08
N THR A 642 -28.28 -7.58 6.20
CA THR A 642 -28.28 -6.87 7.48
C THR A 642 -27.68 -7.80 8.54
N ILE A 643 -26.65 -7.34 9.24
CA ILE A 643 -26.02 -8.04 10.37
C ILE A 643 -26.18 -7.16 11.60
N LEU A 644 -26.88 -7.64 12.63
CA LEU A 644 -27.07 -6.87 13.85
C LEU A 644 -26.84 -7.72 15.10
N TRP A 645 -26.37 -7.05 16.14
CA TRP A 645 -26.32 -7.53 17.51
C TRP A 645 -27.20 -6.63 18.36
N ASP A 646 -28.09 -7.23 19.14
CA ASP A 646 -28.90 -6.52 20.12
C ASP A 646 -29.09 -7.40 21.36
N LYS A 647 -28.28 -7.16 22.39
CA LYS A 647 -28.28 -7.96 23.62
C LYS A 647 -29.65 -8.06 24.29
N THR A 648 -30.47 -7.01 24.19
CA THR A 648 -31.79 -6.95 24.86
C THR A 648 -32.96 -7.14 23.90
N GLY A 649 -32.72 -6.99 22.59
CA GLY A 649 -33.73 -6.97 21.53
C GLY A 649 -34.50 -5.65 21.42
N GLY A 650 -34.22 -4.68 22.31
CA GLY A 650 -34.93 -3.42 22.41
C GLY A 650 -34.39 -2.30 21.52
N LYS A 651 -33.13 -2.37 21.07
CA LYS A 651 -32.50 -1.30 20.25
C LYS A 651 -33.11 -1.26 18.85
N TYR A 652 -33.27 -2.42 18.20
CA TYR A 652 -33.75 -2.50 16.81
C TYR A 652 -35.14 -3.12 16.66
N GLY A 653 -35.68 -3.75 17.72
CA GLY A 653 -36.99 -4.43 17.65
C GLY A 653 -36.98 -5.61 16.67
N ARG A 654 -35.85 -6.30 16.56
CA ARG A 654 -35.63 -7.49 15.70
C ARG A 654 -35.27 -8.76 16.49
N GLY A 655 -35.55 -8.75 17.79
CA GLY A 655 -35.24 -9.86 18.69
C GLY A 655 -33.84 -9.78 19.30
N LYS A 656 -33.60 -10.61 20.31
CA LYS A 656 -32.35 -10.62 21.11
C LYS A 656 -31.23 -11.40 20.45
N GLY A 657 -30.00 -10.90 20.55
CA GLY A 657 -28.78 -11.58 20.15
C GLY A 657 -28.28 -11.16 18.77
N LEU A 658 -27.44 -12.00 18.16
CA LEU A 658 -26.96 -11.85 16.79
C LEU A 658 -28.06 -12.26 15.82
N ARG A 659 -28.27 -11.47 14.78
CA ARG A 659 -29.24 -11.71 13.71
C ARG A 659 -28.62 -11.35 12.37
N VAL A 660 -28.84 -12.21 11.39
CA VAL A 660 -28.40 -12.01 10.01
C VAL A 660 -29.61 -12.14 9.10
N PHE A 661 -29.79 -11.15 8.23
CA PHE A 661 -30.88 -11.10 7.25
C PHE A 661 -30.31 -11.00 5.84
N ALA A 662 -31.00 -11.60 4.87
CA ALA A 662 -30.81 -11.37 3.44
C ALA A 662 -32.14 -10.89 2.86
N ASP A 663 -32.14 -9.74 2.19
CA ASP A 663 -33.32 -9.07 1.64
C ASP A 663 -34.45 -8.90 2.67
N GLY A 664 -34.09 -8.78 3.95
CA GLY A 664 -35.00 -8.65 5.08
C GLY A 664 -35.52 -9.96 5.68
N ALA A 665 -35.24 -11.12 5.07
CA ALA A 665 -35.54 -12.43 5.64
C ALA A 665 -34.43 -12.88 6.60
N GLU A 666 -34.77 -13.31 7.81
CA GLU A 666 -33.80 -13.84 8.78
C GLU A 666 -33.23 -15.17 8.28
N ILE A 667 -31.92 -15.23 8.06
CA ILE A 667 -31.21 -16.43 7.59
C ILE A 667 -30.35 -17.09 8.67
N ALA A 668 -29.92 -16.32 9.69
CA ALA A 668 -29.19 -16.86 10.83
C ALA A 668 -29.50 -16.07 12.12
N ARG A 669 -29.35 -16.77 13.25
CA ARG A 669 -29.44 -16.17 14.58
C ARG A 669 -28.56 -16.88 15.60
N SER A 670 -28.13 -16.14 16.62
CA SER A 670 -27.51 -16.69 17.82
C SER A 670 -27.86 -15.82 19.03
N GLU A 671 -27.92 -16.41 20.22
CA GLU A 671 -28.11 -15.67 21.48
C GLU A 671 -26.84 -14.91 21.91
N THR A 672 -25.67 -15.37 21.47
CA THR A 672 -24.35 -14.79 21.76
C THR A 672 -23.63 -14.35 20.47
N LEU A 673 -22.61 -13.49 20.61
CA LEU A 673 -21.72 -13.09 19.51
C LEU A 673 -20.74 -14.21 19.12
N THR A 674 -21.30 -15.30 18.60
CA THR A 674 -20.54 -16.45 18.11
C THR A 674 -20.45 -16.47 16.59
N HIS A 675 -19.60 -17.33 16.06
CA HIS A 675 -19.51 -17.63 14.63
C HIS A 675 -20.82 -18.28 14.14
N VAL A 676 -21.43 -17.70 13.10
CA VAL A 676 -22.63 -18.23 12.44
C VAL A 676 -22.43 -18.34 10.93
N THR A 677 -23.08 -19.34 10.33
CA THR A 677 -23.18 -19.50 8.88
C THR A 677 -24.62 -19.74 8.47
N ALA A 678 -24.98 -19.33 7.26
CA ALA A 678 -26.27 -19.62 6.64
C ALA A 678 -26.18 -19.65 5.12
N PRO A 679 -27.01 -20.44 4.43
CA PRO A 679 -27.14 -20.36 2.99
C PRO A 679 -27.70 -19.00 2.58
N LEU A 680 -27.16 -18.43 1.50
CA LEU A 680 -27.70 -17.25 0.85
C LEU A 680 -28.95 -17.67 0.05
N PRO A 681 -30.07 -16.94 0.14
CA PRO A 681 -31.27 -17.26 -0.64
C PRO A 681 -31.05 -17.13 -2.16
N GLU A 682 -31.62 -18.05 -2.93
CA GLU A 682 -31.58 -18.09 -4.40
C GLU A 682 -32.11 -16.82 -5.07
#